data_AF-A0A7J5APA8-F1
#
_entry.id   AF-A0A7J5APA8-F1
#
_cell.length_a   1.000
_cell.length_b   1.000
_cell.length_c   1.000
_cell.angle_alpha   90.00
_cell.angle_beta   90.00
_cell.angle_gamma   90.00
#
_symmetry.space_group_name_H-M   'P 1'
#
loop_
_entity.id
_entity.type
_entity.pdbx_description
1 polymer ?
#
loop_
_entity_poly.entity_id
_entity_poly.type
_entity_poly.pdbx_seq_one_letter_code
_entity_poly.pdbx_strand_id
1 'polypeptide(L)'
;MNKYVFIFFINCIVFQLQAQYTQIPDSNFENALAAYDDIANDGQIPTSNIQSLTELVVNNKAISDLTGIEAFINLEELNVTQNNLTILDLSSNTKLVDINIWNNKIETLNIQNLIYLEKLTATTNELTGLDVSTNIALKTLSISYNDIVSIDLSDLTKLEQFTAFRVPTLQTLILGNNSSLDDIYVGRCNLTSLDVSECPKLEKIYLNQNNLTTLDFSNNPLLEDIDASKNQLTSIDLRTGNTQNFSNIDLLDNPNLTCVSIDDPGLATKLFTSEIDPQMAYSKDCNTLTFISDDNFETKLIDLGIDDIQDNHILNTNATAINSLDISNSNIYNLSGISAFTNLTSLNASQNQLEEIDFSSNLLLQEINLSNNLIKVLDVSMLAQLTSVEAHTNQLFHFNLQNGNNTNITTFSSNGNSDLVCILVDDEIFANTNFTTKDSGTSFSTTACTTIYTAIPDVNFEDELSAYDDVARDGKVPKLAIHNVTSLYMRSDNISDLTGIEDFYNLKTITLTRNNLSTVDFSSNEKLETLIIDSNNLTSIDVTNNTALLSLNLEDNNLSTIDLTGNPYLKSLNLSRNSLTSIDLTNNTILEDLELQATNLSTLDITKNTALVNLNLNGVPFSSLDLSNNTKLEVIYGEESDLQTINTTGLVKLEELHFSEGSISSLDLSTNTALIELSIDECNLSSIDLSNNTELTNLYLNNNANLATVTFSNQSYNNLRELSLSSTLIESLDLSYMPALETIGVSNTKISSLDISQNPVLRRLSANDAQLEILNIKNGNNSNFTYFDASGNTKLTCIQVDDVDYADTKFTRKDSQTNFSTDCESCTMNVRAILEGPFNSSEFEMNDDLRTNNLLPTTSPYEDGATCDTSIFNTSNSSAVVDWVEIQLRSADDINEIVARKSFFLQKSSAVMNLDGSSPPVISAWQGSYYVAIAHRNHLTAVTSTPLVFGDDEANVDFTSDGNVLNGSNALVEVTNSIFALPAGNVAGNGQIQNSDINITIPQLGISSYSLFDVDMNGQVQNADINLIMQNTGKGEQF
;
A
#
# COMPACT_ATOMS: atom_id res chain seq x y z
N MET A 1 29.49 -85.91 17.22
CA MET A 1 30.25 -85.94 15.95
C MET A 1 30.66 -84.50 15.67
N ASN A 2 31.96 -84.18 15.70
CA ASN A 2 32.62 -82.86 15.44
C ASN A 2 32.13 -81.60 16.20
N LYS A 3 32.91 -80.50 16.31
CA LYS A 3 34.27 -80.29 16.86
C LYS A 3 34.62 -78.79 16.66
N TYR A 4 34.85 -78.01 17.73
CA TYR A 4 35.66 -76.76 17.74
C TYR A 4 35.10 -75.58 16.87
N VAL A 5 35.55 -74.30 16.88
CA VAL A 5 36.35 -73.43 17.81
C VAL A 5 36.04 -71.93 17.50
N PHE A 6 36.60 -70.98 18.28
CA PHE A 6 36.75 -69.52 18.06
C PHE A 6 36.58 -68.96 16.62
N ILE A 7 36.06 -67.73 16.50
CA ILE A 7 36.87 -66.50 16.31
C ILE A 7 36.01 -65.22 16.53
N PHE A 8 36.67 -64.17 17.01
CA PHE A 8 36.15 -62.82 17.25
C PHE A 8 36.05 -62.05 15.91
N PHE A 9 34.95 -61.36 15.62
CA PHE A 9 34.96 -60.23 14.69
C PHE A 9 33.94 -59.17 15.12
N ILE A 10 34.47 -58.00 15.50
CA ILE A 10 33.69 -56.77 15.61
C ILE A 10 33.42 -56.31 14.18
N ASN A 11 32.15 -56.20 13.81
CA ASN A 11 31.74 -55.42 12.65
C ASN A 11 31.13 -54.12 13.17
N CYS A 12 31.91 -53.04 13.15
CA CYS A 12 31.34 -51.70 13.15
C CYS A 12 30.58 -51.53 11.83
N ILE A 13 29.25 -51.64 11.88
CA ILE A 13 28.41 -51.12 10.81
C ILE A 13 28.45 -49.60 10.95
N VAL A 14 29.31 -48.97 10.15
CA VAL A 14 29.24 -47.53 9.92
C VAL A 14 27.95 -47.29 9.14
N PHE A 15 26.90 -46.85 9.83
CA PHE A 15 25.84 -46.10 9.16
C PHE A 15 26.48 -44.80 8.68
N GLN A 16 26.74 -44.71 7.38
CA GLN A 16 26.93 -43.41 6.75
C GLN A 16 25.58 -42.70 6.85
N LEU A 17 25.50 -41.72 7.75
CA LEU A 17 24.52 -40.64 7.62
C LEU A 17 24.87 -39.93 6.31
N GLN A 18 24.13 -40.23 5.24
CA GLN A 18 24.07 -39.30 4.12
C GLN A 18 23.21 -38.12 4.59
N ALA A 19 23.62 -36.89 4.27
CA ALA A 19 22.77 -35.74 4.50
C ALA A 19 21.45 -35.94 3.73
N GLN A 20 20.36 -35.55 4.36
CA GLN A 20 19.06 -35.50 3.71
C GLN A 20 18.98 -34.16 2.97
N TYR A 21 18.66 -34.21 1.68
CA TYR A 21 18.54 -33.04 0.83
C TYR A 21 17.06 -32.78 0.51
N THR A 22 16.69 -31.50 0.53
CA THR A 22 15.42 -30.99 0.01
C THR A 22 15.66 -30.56 -1.43
N GLN A 23 14.77 -30.92 -2.35
CA GLN A 23 14.90 -30.51 -3.76
C GLN A 23 14.38 -29.08 -3.90
N ILE A 24 15.13 -28.24 -4.63
CA ILE A 24 14.81 -26.84 -4.91
C ILE A 24 15.03 -26.65 -6.42
N PRO A 25 14.02 -26.94 -7.25
CA PRO A 25 14.18 -27.02 -8.71
C PRO A 25 14.28 -25.65 -9.41
N ASP A 26 13.82 -24.59 -8.75
CA ASP A 26 13.95 -23.21 -9.24
C ASP A 26 15.33 -22.65 -8.88
N SER A 27 16.15 -22.40 -9.90
CA SER A 27 17.50 -21.87 -9.70
C SER A 27 17.53 -20.47 -9.09
N ASN A 28 16.49 -19.65 -9.27
CA ASN A 28 16.44 -18.34 -8.63
C ASN A 28 16.16 -18.48 -7.13
N PHE A 29 15.32 -19.45 -6.74
CA PHE A 29 15.07 -19.76 -5.33
C PHE A 29 16.32 -20.38 -4.67
N GLU A 30 16.97 -21.31 -5.34
CA GLU A 30 18.23 -21.91 -4.89
C GLU A 30 19.34 -20.86 -4.73
N ASN A 31 19.50 -19.95 -5.70
CA ASN A 31 20.45 -18.83 -5.59
C ASN A 31 20.07 -17.85 -4.46
N ALA A 32 18.78 -17.60 -4.21
CA ALA A 32 18.32 -16.81 -3.08
C ALA A 32 18.59 -17.49 -1.72
N LEU A 33 18.80 -18.82 -1.72
CA LEU A 33 19.19 -19.63 -0.57
C LEU A 33 20.68 -20.02 -0.56
N ALA A 34 21.53 -19.42 -1.40
CA ALA A 34 22.95 -19.80 -1.54
C ALA A 34 23.78 -19.73 -0.24
N ALA A 35 23.31 -19.02 0.79
CA ALA A 35 23.92 -19.00 2.13
C ALA A 35 23.68 -20.29 2.94
N TYR A 36 22.69 -21.10 2.55
CA TYR A 36 22.26 -22.34 3.23
C TYR A 36 22.63 -23.60 2.43
N ASP A 37 23.15 -23.43 1.22
CA ASP A 37 23.50 -24.48 0.27
C ASP A 37 24.96 -24.98 0.45
N ASP A 38 25.25 -26.22 0.05
CA ASP A 38 26.61 -26.77 -0.05
C ASP A 38 27.15 -26.84 -1.50
N ILE A 39 26.29 -26.85 -2.54
CA ILE A 39 26.71 -26.90 -3.95
C ILE A 39 25.81 -26.05 -4.86
N ALA A 40 26.12 -24.75 -4.95
CA ALA A 40 25.39 -23.76 -5.76
C ALA A 40 24.92 -24.25 -7.15
N ASN A 41 23.59 -24.24 -7.35
CA ASN A 41 22.89 -24.59 -8.60
C ASN A 41 23.00 -26.08 -8.97
N ASP A 42 22.91 -26.99 -7.98
CA ASP A 42 22.73 -28.43 -8.19
C ASP A 42 21.27 -28.90 -8.06
N GLY A 43 20.36 -28.00 -7.66
CA GLY A 43 18.90 -28.20 -7.61
C GLY A 43 18.38 -28.71 -6.27
N GLN A 44 19.17 -28.61 -5.20
CA GLN A 44 18.84 -29.14 -3.88
C GLN A 44 19.66 -28.47 -2.77
N ILE A 45 19.15 -28.47 -1.53
CA ILE A 45 19.86 -27.93 -0.37
C ILE A 45 19.81 -28.94 0.78
N PRO A 46 20.87 -29.05 1.63
CA PRO A 46 20.81 -29.90 2.83
C PRO A 46 19.63 -29.49 3.73
N THR A 47 18.66 -30.40 3.91
CA THR A 47 17.43 -30.17 4.70
C THR A 47 17.72 -29.67 6.12
N SER A 48 18.87 -30.09 6.68
CA SER A 48 19.34 -29.67 7.99
C SER A 48 19.57 -28.17 8.13
N ASN A 49 19.83 -27.46 7.04
CA ASN A 49 20.22 -26.06 7.03
C ASN A 49 19.00 -25.13 6.96
N ILE A 50 17.87 -25.62 6.44
CA ILE A 50 16.61 -24.86 6.28
C ILE A 50 15.55 -25.20 7.33
N GLN A 51 15.54 -26.42 7.89
CA GLN A 51 14.52 -26.86 8.86
C GLN A 51 14.44 -26.02 10.15
N SER A 52 15.51 -25.30 10.52
CA SER A 52 15.56 -24.44 11.72
C SER A 52 15.18 -22.99 11.46
N LEU A 53 15.04 -22.59 10.19
CA LEU A 53 14.66 -21.23 9.84
C LEU A 53 13.22 -20.99 10.28
N THR A 54 13.01 -19.90 11.04
CA THR A 54 11.67 -19.41 11.39
C THR A 54 11.17 -18.37 10.40
N GLU A 55 11.89 -18.16 9.31
CA GLU A 55 11.62 -17.05 8.42
C GLU A 55 12.25 -17.25 7.03
N LEU A 56 11.62 -16.68 6.00
CA LEU A 56 12.14 -16.62 4.64
C LEU A 56 11.70 -15.33 3.94
N VAL A 57 12.67 -14.55 3.47
CA VAL A 57 12.48 -13.36 2.61
C VAL A 57 13.30 -13.48 1.35
N VAL A 58 12.65 -13.46 0.19
CA VAL A 58 13.25 -13.67 -1.14
C VAL A 58 12.61 -12.79 -2.23
N ASN A 59 12.51 -11.50 -1.95
CA ASN A 59 11.75 -10.53 -2.77
C ASN A 59 12.52 -10.07 -4.01
N ASN A 60 11.80 -9.79 -5.10
CA ASN A 60 12.34 -9.35 -6.39
C ASN A 60 13.56 -10.22 -6.83
N LYS A 61 13.31 -11.52 -6.95
CA LYS A 61 14.29 -12.53 -7.41
C LYS A 61 13.85 -13.27 -8.67
N ALA A 62 12.70 -12.90 -9.24
CA ALA A 62 12.06 -13.61 -10.36
C ALA A 62 11.89 -15.13 -10.09
N ILE A 63 11.62 -15.51 -8.84
CA ILE A 63 11.32 -16.90 -8.45
C ILE A 63 9.96 -17.29 -9.02
N SER A 64 9.85 -18.51 -9.55
CA SER A 64 8.64 -19.05 -10.17
C SER A 64 8.08 -20.29 -9.45
N ASP A 65 8.92 -21.03 -8.73
CA ASP A 65 8.54 -22.24 -7.99
C ASP A 65 9.25 -22.28 -6.61
N LEU A 66 8.46 -22.41 -5.54
CA LEU A 66 8.91 -22.50 -4.14
C LEU A 66 8.97 -23.94 -3.61
N THR A 67 8.93 -24.95 -4.47
CA THR A 67 9.13 -26.36 -4.10
C THR A 67 10.37 -26.51 -3.22
N GLY A 68 10.20 -27.14 -2.06
CA GLY A 68 11.18 -27.21 -0.97
C GLY A 68 10.80 -26.37 0.25
N ILE A 69 9.85 -25.43 0.13
CA ILE A 69 9.33 -24.62 1.25
C ILE A 69 8.72 -25.48 2.38
N GLU A 70 8.21 -26.68 2.06
CA GLU A 70 7.64 -27.62 3.02
C GLU A 70 8.66 -28.15 4.04
N ALA A 71 9.96 -28.04 3.74
CA ALA A 71 11.04 -28.40 4.65
C ALA A 71 11.32 -27.33 5.73
N PHE A 72 10.80 -26.11 5.59
CA PHE A 72 10.93 -25.02 6.54
C PHE A 72 9.90 -25.19 7.68
N ILE A 73 10.00 -26.31 8.41
CA ILE A 73 9.01 -26.77 9.40
C ILE A 73 8.86 -25.86 10.64
N ASN A 74 9.71 -24.84 10.78
CA ASN A 74 9.64 -23.86 11.87
C ASN A 74 9.25 -22.44 11.40
N LEU A 75 8.91 -22.26 10.12
CA LEU A 75 8.61 -20.97 9.49
C LEU A 75 7.44 -20.24 10.20
N GLU A 76 7.71 -19.04 10.70
CA GLU A 76 6.82 -18.12 11.43
C GLU A 76 6.49 -16.86 10.59
N GLU A 77 7.38 -16.43 9.68
CA GLU A 77 7.06 -15.49 8.58
C GLU A 77 7.48 -16.04 7.21
N LEU A 78 6.70 -15.69 6.18
CA LEU A 78 7.09 -15.77 4.77
C LEU A 78 6.86 -14.44 4.03
N ASN A 79 7.89 -13.89 3.40
CA ASN A 79 7.76 -12.78 2.47
C ASN A 79 8.42 -13.10 1.11
N VAL A 80 7.66 -12.99 0.03
CA VAL A 80 8.07 -13.43 -1.31
C VAL A 80 7.65 -12.43 -2.39
N THR A 81 7.61 -11.13 -2.07
CA THR A 81 7.01 -10.13 -2.95
C THR A 81 7.76 -9.93 -4.27
N GLN A 82 7.05 -9.42 -5.28
CA GLN A 82 7.60 -9.10 -6.62
C GLN A 82 8.28 -10.31 -7.26
N ASN A 83 7.57 -11.43 -7.34
CA ASN A 83 8.06 -12.67 -7.95
C ASN A 83 7.04 -13.20 -8.99
N ASN A 84 7.32 -14.37 -9.57
CA ASN A 84 6.52 -15.01 -10.61
C ASN A 84 5.82 -16.28 -10.10
N LEU A 85 5.51 -16.36 -8.80
CA LEU A 85 4.89 -17.54 -8.21
C LEU A 85 3.47 -17.72 -8.71
N THR A 86 3.15 -18.91 -9.21
CA THR A 86 1.77 -19.30 -9.59
C THR A 86 1.11 -20.25 -8.59
N ILE A 87 1.91 -20.97 -7.80
CA ILE A 87 1.47 -21.96 -6.81
C ILE A 87 2.27 -21.75 -5.53
N LEU A 88 1.60 -21.82 -4.37
CA LEU A 88 2.23 -21.75 -3.07
C LEU A 88 1.57 -22.72 -2.08
N ASP A 89 2.27 -23.81 -1.72
CA ASP A 89 1.82 -24.77 -0.71
C ASP A 89 2.50 -24.48 0.64
N LEU A 90 1.70 -24.01 1.60
CA LEU A 90 2.13 -23.70 2.98
C LEU A 90 1.64 -24.74 3.99
N SER A 91 1.09 -25.87 3.52
CA SER A 91 0.38 -26.84 4.37
C SER A 91 1.23 -27.46 5.48
N SER A 92 2.57 -27.46 5.32
CA SER A 92 3.53 -27.94 6.31
C SER A 92 4.05 -26.83 7.25
N ASN A 93 3.94 -25.56 6.86
CA ASN A 93 4.48 -24.38 7.53
C ASN A 93 3.53 -23.86 8.64
N THR A 94 3.00 -24.79 9.45
CA THR A 94 1.90 -24.58 10.43
C THR A 94 2.16 -23.58 11.56
N LYS A 95 3.32 -22.94 11.59
CA LYS A 95 3.69 -21.89 12.55
C LYS A 95 3.57 -20.47 12.02
N LEU A 96 3.25 -20.29 10.74
CA LEU A 96 3.15 -18.97 10.11
C LEU A 96 2.18 -18.04 10.87
N VAL A 97 2.67 -16.84 11.15
CA VAL A 97 2.00 -15.72 11.83
C VAL A 97 1.85 -14.53 10.87
N ASP A 98 2.79 -14.35 9.96
CA ASP A 98 2.79 -13.28 8.95
C ASP A 98 3.11 -13.86 7.56
N ILE A 99 2.34 -13.44 6.55
CA ILE A 99 2.52 -13.85 5.15
C ILE A 99 2.33 -12.62 4.27
N ASN A 100 3.35 -12.29 3.47
CA ASN A 100 3.24 -11.28 2.42
C ASN A 100 3.70 -11.86 1.08
N ILE A 101 2.74 -11.99 0.17
CA ILE A 101 2.90 -12.55 -1.18
C ILE A 101 2.63 -11.47 -2.26
N TRP A 102 2.68 -10.18 -1.91
CA TRP A 102 2.34 -9.08 -2.82
C TRP A 102 3.07 -9.13 -4.17
N ASN A 103 2.36 -8.84 -5.25
CA ASN A 103 2.87 -8.81 -6.62
C ASN A 103 3.48 -10.18 -7.02
N ASN A 104 2.59 -11.16 -7.17
CA ASN A 104 2.84 -12.50 -7.68
C ASN A 104 1.66 -12.90 -8.60
N LYS A 105 1.56 -14.18 -8.97
CA LYS A 105 0.55 -14.73 -9.90
C LYS A 105 -0.20 -15.92 -9.29
N ILE A 106 -0.37 -15.93 -7.97
CA ILE A 106 -0.86 -17.10 -7.23
C ILE A 106 -2.37 -17.23 -7.44
N GLU A 107 -2.82 -18.31 -8.07
CA GLU A 107 -4.23 -18.57 -8.37
C GLU A 107 -5.03 -19.09 -7.16
N THR A 108 -4.36 -19.84 -6.26
CA THR A 108 -4.96 -20.48 -5.08
C THR A 108 -3.98 -20.53 -3.92
N LEU A 109 -4.47 -20.31 -2.69
CA LEU A 109 -3.68 -20.35 -1.47
C LEU A 109 -4.44 -21.12 -0.37
N ASN A 110 -3.80 -22.12 0.23
CA ASN A 110 -4.38 -22.88 1.34
C ASN A 110 -3.69 -22.51 2.67
N ILE A 111 -4.43 -21.81 3.53
CA ILE A 111 -3.99 -21.38 4.86
C ILE A 111 -4.74 -22.05 6.02
N GLN A 112 -5.55 -23.09 5.77
CA GLN A 112 -6.46 -23.67 6.77
C GLN A 112 -5.74 -24.25 8.02
N ASN A 113 -4.47 -24.64 7.88
CA ASN A 113 -3.66 -25.15 8.99
C ASN A 113 -2.94 -24.04 9.78
N LEU A 114 -2.99 -22.78 9.31
CA LEU A 114 -2.20 -21.65 9.82
C LEU A 114 -2.97 -20.89 10.92
N ILE A 115 -3.32 -21.62 11.99
CA ILE A 115 -4.19 -21.12 13.08
C ILE A 115 -3.59 -19.98 13.93
N TYR A 116 -2.31 -19.62 13.68
CA TYR A 116 -1.60 -18.53 14.33
C TYR A 116 -1.42 -17.30 13.43
N LEU A 117 -1.93 -17.33 12.20
CA LEU A 117 -1.83 -16.24 11.23
C LEU A 117 -2.54 -14.98 11.75
N GLU A 118 -1.78 -13.90 11.97
CA GLU A 118 -2.29 -12.60 12.44
C GLU A 118 -2.35 -11.56 11.31
N LYS A 119 -1.49 -11.67 10.29
CA LYS A 119 -1.44 -10.77 9.13
C LYS A 119 -1.33 -11.57 7.82
N LEU A 120 -2.08 -11.16 6.81
CA LEU A 120 -1.97 -11.68 5.44
C LEU A 120 -2.09 -10.52 4.43
N THR A 121 -0.99 -10.26 3.72
CA THR A 121 -0.95 -9.36 2.56
C THR A 121 -0.87 -10.21 1.28
N ALA A 122 -2.00 -10.32 0.59
CA ALA A 122 -2.16 -11.09 -0.65
C ALA A 122 -2.41 -10.20 -1.88
N THR A 123 -2.11 -8.90 -1.78
CA THR A 123 -2.37 -7.89 -2.80
C THR A 123 -1.69 -8.19 -4.14
N THR A 124 -2.31 -7.85 -5.27
CA THR A 124 -1.74 -8.03 -6.62
C THR A 124 -1.33 -9.48 -6.88
N ASN A 125 -2.34 -10.35 -6.96
CA ASN A 125 -2.22 -11.77 -7.28
C ASN A 125 -3.40 -12.20 -8.17
N GLU A 126 -3.48 -13.49 -8.52
CA GLU A 126 -4.55 -14.06 -9.37
C GLU A 126 -5.53 -14.90 -8.52
N LEU A 127 -5.65 -14.62 -7.20
CA LEU A 127 -6.40 -15.48 -6.28
C LEU A 127 -7.88 -15.52 -6.65
N THR A 128 -8.40 -16.71 -6.94
CA THR A 128 -9.82 -16.92 -7.30
C THR A 128 -10.72 -17.15 -6.07
N GLY A 129 -10.13 -17.45 -4.92
CA GLY A 129 -10.82 -17.63 -3.64
C GLY A 129 -9.85 -17.84 -2.48
N LEU A 130 -10.32 -17.56 -1.27
CA LEU A 130 -9.54 -17.69 -0.03
C LEU A 130 -10.46 -18.12 1.13
N ASP A 131 -10.10 -19.21 1.83
CA ASP A 131 -10.78 -19.63 3.06
C ASP A 131 -9.95 -19.21 4.27
N VAL A 132 -10.52 -18.30 5.07
CA VAL A 132 -9.92 -17.73 6.29
C VAL A 132 -10.59 -18.24 7.58
N SER A 133 -11.59 -19.12 7.50
CA SER A 133 -12.47 -19.51 8.62
C SER A 133 -11.73 -20.05 9.85
N THR A 134 -10.58 -20.70 9.63
CA THR A 134 -9.71 -21.24 10.68
C THR A 134 -8.74 -20.22 11.28
N ASN A 135 -8.53 -19.09 10.61
CA ASN A 135 -7.46 -18.13 10.89
C ASN A 135 -7.93 -17.04 11.86
N ILE A 136 -8.62 -17.43 12.93
CA ILE A 136 -9.26 -16.58 13.96
C ILE A 136 -8.29 -15.67 14.75
N ALA A 137 -7.00 -15.71 14.43
CA ALA A 137 -5.98 -14.82 14.96
C ALA A 137 -5.76 -13.56 14.10
N LEU A 138 -6.26 -13.53 12.85
CA LEU A 138 -6.15 -12.41 11.92
C LEU A 138 -6.63 -11.10 12.52
N LYS A 139 -5.81 -10.06 12.35
CA LYS A 139 -6.08 -8.65 12.69
C LYS A 139 -6.13 -7.78 11.43
N THR A 140 -5.30 -8.12 10.44
CA THR A 140 -5.19 -7.40 9.17
C THR A 140 -5.23 -8.38 8.02
N LEU A 141 -6.13 -8.14 7.06
CA LEU A 141 -6.27 -8.92 5.83
C LEU A 141 -6.33 -7.97 4.62
N SER A 142 -5.40 -8.14 3.69
CA SER A 142 -5.38 -7.42 2.41
C SER A 142 -5.43 -8.38 1.23
N ILE A 143 -6.44 -8.22 0.39
CA ILE A 143 -6.67 -9.03 -0.82
C ILE A 143 -6.90 -8.17 -2.07
N SER A 144 -6.55 -6.88 -2.03
CA SER A 144 -6.71 -5.94 -3.14
C SER A 144 -6.06 -6.46 -4.44
N TYR A 145 -6.56 -6.08 -5.62
CA TYR A 145 -6.03 -6.53 -6.93
C TYR A 145 -5.94 -8.07 -7.04
N ASN A 146 -7.09 -8.75 -6.97
CA ASN A 146 -7.24 -10.22 -7.12
C ASN A 146 -8.55 -10.57 -7.86
N ASP A 147 -8.77 -11.86 -8.10
CA ASP A 147 -9.97 -12.43 -8.74
C ASP A 147 -10.92 -13.14 -7.76
N ILE A 148 -10.91 -12.82 -6.47
CA ILE A 148 -11.72 -13.48 -5.43
C ILE A 148 -13.22 -13.17 -5.60
N VAL A 149 -14.04 -14.20 -5.84
CA VAL A 149 -15.50 -14.04 -6.05
C VAL A 149 -16.28 -13.79 -4.75
N SER A 150 -15.87 -14.41 -3.64
CA SER A 150 -16.56 -14.31 -2.36
C SER A 150 -15.61 -14.54 -1.19
N ILE A 151 -15.81 -13.84 -0.08
CA ILE A 151 -15.07 -14.06 1.17
C ILE A 151 -15.98 -13.97 2.41
N ASP A 152 -15.73 -14.85 3.37
CA ASP A 152 -16.44 -14.92 4.65
C ASP A 152 -15.47 -14.62 5.79
N LEU A 153 -15.72 -13.54 6.51
CA LEU A 153 -14.91 -13.02 7.63
C LEU A 153 -15.60 -13.23 8.98
N SER A 154 -16.75 -13.91 9.03
CA SER A 154 -17.65 -13.95 10.19
C SER A 154 -17.05 -14.56 11.47
N ASP A 155 -16.07 -15.45 11.35
CA ASP A 155 -15.33 -16.04 12.48
C ASP A 155 -14.15 -15.16 12.96
N LEU A 156 -13.77 -14.11 12.21
CA LEU A 156 -12.56 -13.30 12.46
C LEU A 156 -12.79 -12.19 13.51
N THR A 157 -13.28 -12.53 14.69
CA THR A 157 -13.63 -11.56 15.77
C THR A 157 -12.51 -10.61 16.25
N LYS A 158 -11.26 -10.82 15.80
CA LYS A 158 -10.08 -9.97 16.05
C LYS A 158 -9.68 -9.09 14.88
N LEU A 159 -10.34 -9.20 13.73
CA LEU A 159 -10.05 -8.38 12.57
C LEU A 159 -10.30 -6.92 12.94
N GLU A 160 -9.27 -6.09 12.80
CA GLU A 160 -9.29 -4.65 13.05
C GLU A 160 -9.43 -3.93 11.70
N GLN A 161 -8.73 -4.40 10.66
CA GLN A 161 -8.73 -3.79 9.34
C GLN A 161 -8.89 -4.81 8.19
N PHE A 162 -9.74 -4.48 7.22
CA PHE A 162 -9.94 -5.26 5.99
C PHE A 162 -9.81 -4.40 4.73
N THR A 163 -8.97 -4.83 3.79
CA THR A 163 -8.76 -4.15 2.51
C THR A 163 -8.95 -5.11 1.33
N ALA A 164 -9.83 -4.73 0.41
CA ALA A 164 -10.13 -5.45 -0.82
C ALA A 164 -10.46 -4.42 -1.92
N PHE A 165 -9.47 -3.61 -2.28
CA PHE A 165 -9.61 -2.61 -3.34
C PHE A 165 -9.35 -3.22 -4.72
N ARG A 166 -10.14 -2.83 -5.72
CA ARG A 166 -10.02 -3.29 -7.13
C ARG A 166 -10.00 -4.82 -7.25
N VAL A 167 -10.99 -5.49 -6.66
CA VAL A 167 -11.25 -6.95 -6.80
C VAL A 167 -12.52 -7.14 -7.65
N PRO A 168 -12.43 -7.04 -8.99
CA PRO A 168 -13.59 -6.85 -9.87
C PRO A 168 -14.56 -8.04 -9.94
N THR A 169 -14.16 -9.21 -9.42
CA THR A 169 -15.01 -10.40 -9.35
C THR A 169 -15.76 -10.53 -8.02
N LEU A 170 -15.40 -9.76 -6.99
CA LEU A 170 -15.90 -9.90 -5.62
C LEU A 170 -17.36 -9.46 -5.51
N GLN A 171 -18.25 -10.45 -5.41
CA GLN A 171 -19.71 -10.27 -5.36
C GLN A 171 -20.31 -10.44 -3.96
N THR A 172 -19.58 -11.07 -3.04
CA THR A 172 -20.09 -11.41 -1.71
C THR A 172 -19.03 -11.24 -0.63
N LEU A 173 -19.31 -10.37 0.33
CA LEU A 173 -18.53 -10.14 1.53
C LEU A 173 -19.42 -10.39 2.75
N ILE A 174 -19.06 -11.36 3.59
CA ILE A 174 -19.80 -11.67 4.82
C ILE A 174 -18.96 -11.19 6.01
N LEU A 175 -19.42 -10.11 6.68
CA LEU A 175 -18.72 -9.56 7.85
C LEU A 175 -19.09 -10.31 9.15
N GLY A 176 -20.37 -10.62 9.36
CA GLY A 176 -20.84 -11.26 10.60
C GLY A 176 -20.45 -10.47 11.86
N ASN A 177 -20.19 -11.18 12.97
CA ASN A 177 -19.91 -10.61 14.29
C ASN A 177 -18.47 -10.07 14.41
N ASN A 178 -18.11 -9.11 13.54
CA ASN A 178 -16.82 -8.46 13.50
C ASN A 178 -16.72 -7.31 14.53
N SER A 179 -16.69 -7.70 15.81
CA SER A 179 -16.75 -6.76 16.95
C SER A 179 -15.51 -5.86 17.14
N SER A 180 -14.43 -6.12 16.39
CA SER A 180 -13.16 -5.39 16.49
C SER A 180 -12.90 -4.47 15.30
N LEU A 181 -13.60 -4.67 14.19
CA LEU A 181 -13.39 -4.03 12.88
C LEU A 181 -13.77 -2.55 12.96
N ASP A 182 -12.81 -1.67 12.68
CA ASP A 182 -12.96 -0.21 12.72
C ASP A 182 -12.80 0.44 11.33
N ASP A 183 -11.87 -0.05 10.50
CA ASP A 183 -11.66 0.39 9.12
C ASP A 183 -11.99 -0.69 8.07
N ILE A 184 -12.77 -0.32 7.05
CA ILE A 184 -13.10 -1.17 5.88
C ILE A 184 -12.86 -0.41 4.57
N TYR A 185 -12.02 -0.95 3.69
CA TYR A 185 -11.75 -0.42 2.34
C TYR A 185 -12.05 -1.48 1.27
N VAL A 186 -13.22 -1.40 0.64
CA VAL A 186 -13.69 -2.37 -0.38
C VAL A 186 -14.21 -1.64 -1.61
N GLY A 187 -13.38 -0.74 -2.14
CA GLY A 187 -13.65 0.00 -3.37
C GLY A 187 -13.37 -0.80 -4.66
N ARG A 188 -13.96 -0.38 -5.78
CA ARG A 188 -13.78 -0.99 -7.12
C ARG A 188 -14.02 -2.51 -7.15
N CYS A 189 -15.10 -2.93 -6.50
CA CYS A 189 -15.52 -4.34 -6.42
C CYS A 189 -16.88 -4.52 -7.10
N ASN A 190 -17.51 -5.68 -6.91
CA ASN A 190 -18.77 -6.04 -7.54
C ASN A 190 -19.84 -6.44 -6.49
N LEU A 191 -19.75 -5.90 -5.27
CA LEU A 191 -20.67 -6.20 -4.18
C LEU A 191 -22.07 -5.67 -4.51
N THR A 192 -23.09 -6.50 -4.29
CA THR A 192 -24.51 -6.14 -4.51
C THR A 192 -25.28 -5.86 -3.21
N SER A 193 -24.75 -6.33 -2.09
CA SER A 193 -25.24 -6.08 -0.73
C SER A 193 -24.10 -6.17 0.28
N LEU A 194 -24.18 -5.38 1.36
CA LEU A 194 -23.32 -5.49 2.52
C LEU A 194 -24.14 -5.33 3.81
N ASP A 195 -23.89 -6.17 4.81
CA ASP A 195 -24.48 -6.04 6.14
C ASP A 195 -23.38 -5.65 7.14
N VAL A 196 -23.54 -4.47 7.74
CA VAL A 196 -22.63 -3.88 8.73
C VAL A 196 -23.25 -3.82 10.14
N SER A 197 -24.43 -4.42 10.33
CA SER A 197 -25.22 -4.28 11.56
C SER A 197 -24.58 -4.89 12.81
N GLU A 198 -23.65 -5.84 12.63
CA GLU A 198 -22.85 -6.46 13.70
C GLU A 198 -21.42 -5.89 13.81
N CYS A 199 -21.14 -4.73 13.19
CA CYS A 199 -19.86 -4.01 13.24
C CYS A 199 -19.96 -2.69 14.06
N PRO A 200 -20.16 -2.75 15.40
CA PRO A 200 -20.48 -1.58 16.24
C PRO A 200 -19.30 -0.60 16.45
N LYS A 201 -18.11 -0.97 15.99
CA LYS A 201 -16.86 -0.21 16.09
C LYS A 201 -16.48 0.52 14.80
N LEU A 202 -17.21 0.32 13.71
CA LEU A 202 -16.90 0.88 12.40
C LEU A 202 -16.80 2.42 12.50
N GLU A 203 -15.61 2.95 12.25
CA GLU A 203 -15.28 4.39 12.24
C GLU A 203 -15.19 4.92 10.80
N LYS A 204 -14.63 4.13 9.87
CA LYS A 204 -14.52 4.48 8.44
C LYS A 204 -14.95 3.35 7.52
N ILE A 205 -15.64 3.68 6.43
CA ILE A 205 -16.01 2.70 5.40
C ILE A 205 -15.98 3.29 3.98
N TYR A 206 -15.20 2.66 3.11
CA TYR A 206 -15.06 3.04 1.71
C TYR A 206 -15.52 1.88 0.81
N LEU A 207 -16.61 2.11 0.07
CA LEU A 207 -17.35 1.16 -0.76
C LEU A 207 -17.54 1.68 -2.19
N ASN A 208 -16.80 2.71 -2.58
CA ASN A 208 -16.91 3.32 -3.90
C ASN A 208 -16.80 2.32 -5.05
N GLN A 209 -17.50 2.57 -6.15
CA GLN A 209 -17.43 1.75 -7.36
C GLN A 209 -17.78 0.27 -7.06
N ASN A 210 -18.99 0.05 -6.55
CA ASN A 210 -19.63 -1.25 -6.35
C ASN A 210 -21.03 -1.27 -6.97
N ASN A 211 -21.81 -2.34 -6.74
CA ASN A 211 -23.19 -2.49 -7.23
C ASN A 211 -24.21 -2.55 -6.08
N LEU A 212 -23.92 -1.92 -4.94
CA LEU A 212 -24.78 -1.96 -3.75
C LEU A 212 -26.11 -1.25 -4.02
N THR A 213 -27.22 -1.87 -3.62
CA THR A 213 -28.58 -1.32 -3.84
C THR A 213 -29.22 -0.73 -2.60
N THR A 214 -28.77 -1.11 -1.41
CA THR A 214 -29.22 -0.58 -0.12
C THR A 214 -28.10 -0.61 0.92
N LEU A 215 -28.04 0.38 1.79
CA LEU A 215 -27.14 0.41 2.95
C LEU A 215 -27.88 0.89 4.21
N ASP A 216 -27.59 0.29 5.36
CA ASP A 216 -28.16 0.66 6.66
C ASP A 216 -27.04 0.77 7.70
N PHE A 217 -26.76 2.00 8.13
CA PHE A 217 -25.75 2.34 9.14
C PHE A 217 -26.37 2.71 10.49
N SER A 218 -27.67 2.47 10.70
CA SER A 218 -28.38 2.84 11.94
C SER A 218 -27.86 2.15 13.21
N ASN A 219 -27.04 1.10 13.06
CA ASN A 219 -26.39 0.37 14.15
C ASN A 219 -24.89 0.72 14.34
N ASN A 220 -24.35 1.69 13.60
CA ASN A 220 -22.92 2.07 13.59
C ASN A 220 -22.73 3.49 14.17
N PRO A 221 -22.79 3.68 15.50
CA PRO A 221 -22.84 5.00 16.13
C PRO A 221 -21.50 5.76 16.16
N LEU A 222 -20.40 5.11 15.78
CA LEU A 222 -19.05 5.67 15.72
C LEU A 222 -18.60 6.05 14.30
N LEU A 223 -19.48 5.93 13.31
CA LEU A 223 -19.14 6.17 11.91
C LEU A 223 -18.88 7.67 11.65
N GLU A 224 -17.68 7.99 11.15
CA GLU A 224 -17.20 9.37 10.92
C GLU A 224 -16.89 9.65 9.45
N ASP A 225 -16.47 8.65 8.66
CA ASP A 225 -16.20 8.78 7.23
C ASP A 225 -16.92 7.68 6.42
N ILE A 226 -17.57 8.07 5.33
CA ILE A 226 -18.29 7.19 4.42
C ILE A 226 -17.99 7.63 2.99
N ASP A 227 -17.47 6.71 2.19
CA ASP A 227 -17.58 6.78 0.73
C ASP A 227 -18.42 5.60 0.25
N ALA A 228 -19.61 5.88 -0.27
CA ALA A 228 -20.45 4.92 -0.99
C ALA A 228 -20.81 5.46 -2.38
N SER A 229 -19.94 6.28 -2.97
CA SER A 229 -20.08 6.81 -4.32
C SER A 229 -20.10 5.71 -5.38
N LYS A 230 -20.56 6.02 -6.59
CA LYS A 230 -20.50 5.13 -7.76
C LYS A 230 -21.11 3.75 -7.49
N ASN A 231 -22.29 3.73 -6.90
CA ASN A 231 -23.04 2.52 -6.55
C ASN A 231 -24.43 2.52 -7.23
N GLN A 232 -25.26 1.52 -6.91
CA GLN A 232 -26.63 1.40 -7.44
C GLN A 232 -27.68 1.65 -6.35
N LEU A 233 -27.35 2.49 -5.35
CA LEU A 233 -28.18 2.66 -4.16
C LEU A 233 -29.58 3.17 -4.54
N THR A 234 -30.59 2.62 -3.88
CA THR A 234 -31.99 3.05 -3.96
C THR A 234 -32.47 3.63 -2.62
N SER A 235 -31.82 3.22 -1.53
CA SER A 235 -32.02 3.77 -0.19
C SER A 235 -30.75 3.63 0.65
N ILE A 236 -30.43 4.66 1.43
CA ILE A 236 -29.40 4.60 2.48
C ILE A 236 -29.94 5.19 3.78
N ASP A 237 -29.63 4.53 4.91
CA ASP A 237 -29.97 4.99 6.25
C ASP A 237 -28.72 5.41 7.04
N LEU A 238 -28.58 6.72 7.25
CA LEU A 238 -27.52 7.39 8.00
C LEU A 238 -28.01 7.89 9.38
N ARG A 239 -29.07 7.28 9.94
CA ARG A 239 -29.59 7.60 11.28
C ARG A 239 -28.77 6.94 12.39
N THR A 240 -27.48 7.28 12.45
CA THR A 240 -26.51 6.83 13.46
C THR A 240 -26.77 7.39 14.86
N GLY A 241 -27.69 8.37 14.99
CA GLY A 241 -28.01 9.08 16.21
C GLY A 241 -27.23 10.39 16.40
N ASN A 242 -26.23 10.68 15.55
CA ASN A 242 -25.49 11.95 15.60
C ASN A 242 -24.94 12.41 14.23
N THR A 243 -25.73 13.17 13.46
CA THR A 243 -25.32 13.79 12.18
C THR A 243 -24.09 14.70 12.27
N GLN A 244 -23.60 15.07 13.47
CA GLN A 244 -22.36 15.87 13.63
C GLN A 244 -21.07 15.04 13.75
N ASN A 245 -21.13 13.71 13.81
CA ASN A 245 -19.93 12.87 13.79
C ASN A 245 -19.33 12.75 12.38
N PHE A 246 -20.17 12.86 11.34
CA PHE A 246 -19.71 12.75 9.95
C PHE A 246 -18.78 13.90 9.59
N SER A 247 -17.50 13.56 9.40
CA SER A 247 -16.46 14.45 8.90
C SER A 247 -16.48 14.54 7.38
N ASN A 248 -16.80 13.43 6.72
CA ASN A 248 -16.95 13.31 5.28
C ASN A 248 -18.06 12.28 4.95
N ILE A 249 -18.78 12.54 3.86
CA ILE A 249 -19.82 11.67 3.29
C ILE A 249 -19.74 11.87 1.78
N ASP A 250 -19.36 10.85 1.01
CA ASP A 250 -19.52 10.84 -0.44
C ASP A 250 -20.55 9.79 -0.85
N LEU A 251 -21.62 10.24 -1.51
CA LEU A 251 -22.67 9.41 -2.09
C LEU A 251 -22.89 9.71 -3.58
N LEU A 252 -21.98 10.45 -4.23
CA LEU A 252 -22.07 10.81 -5.65
C LEU A 252 -22.26 9.58 -6.55
N ASP A 253 -22.82 9.78 -7.74
CA ASP A 253 -22.92 8.75 -8.77
C ASP A 253 -23.74 7.50 -8.36
N ASN A 254 -24.80 7.71 -7.58
CA ASN A 254 -25.84 6.73 -7.27
C ASN A 254 -27.14 7.10 -8.01
N PRO A 255 -27.27 6.80 -9.32
CA PRO A 255 -28.32 7.32 -10.18
C PRO A 255 -29.74 6.83 -9.85
N ASN A 256 -29.89 5.86 -8.95
CA ASN A 256 -31.19 5.39 -8.45
C ASN A 256 -31.52 5.92 -7.05
N LEU A 257 -30.57 6.60 -6.38
CA LEU A 257 -30.76 7.14 -5.06
C LEU A 257 -31.40 8.53 -5.19
N THR A 258 -32.60 8.64 -4.63
CA THR A 258 -33.42 9.86 -4.68
C THR A 258 -33.59 10.46 -3.29
N CYS A 259 -33.39 9.67 -2.23
CA CYS A 259 -33.50 10.15 -0.86
C CYS A 259 -32.59 9.41 0.13
N VAL A 260 -31.95 10.21 1.00
CA VAL A 260 -31.09 9.77 2.11
C VAL A 260 -31.85 9.92 3.42
N SER A 261 -31.98 8.84 4.20
CA SER A 261 -32.59 8.88 5.53
C SER A 261 -31.55 9.34 6.57
N ILE A 262 -31.80 10.46 7.27
CA ILE A 262 -30.83 11.06 8.20
C ILE A 262 -31.52 11.76 9.39
N ASP A 263 -30.83 11.85 10.53
CA ASP A 263 -31.41 12.35 11.79
C ASP A 263 -31.77 13.84 11.77
N ASP A 264 -30.94 14.69 11.15
CA ASP A 264 -31.23 16.12 10.93
C ASP A 264 -30.98 16.54 9.47
N PRO A 265 -31.99 16.38 8.58
CA PRO A 265 -31.90 16.83 7.19
C PRO A 265 -31.55 18.31 7.05
N GLY A 266 -32.04 19.17 7.96
CA GLY A 266 -31.80 20.61 7.91
C GLY A 266 -30.37 21.00 8.32
N LEU A 267 -29.62 20.09 8.94
CA LEU A 267 -28.17 20.19 9.14
C LEU A 267 -27.41 19.57 7.96
N ALA A 268 -27.84 18.40 7.48
CA ALA A 268 -27.25 17.70 6.35
C ALA A 268 -27.15 18.58 5.09
N THR A 269 -28.26 19.24 4.69
CA THR A 269 -28.30 20.19 3.56
C THR A 269 -27.41 21.44 3.75
N LYS A 270 -26.74 21.62 4.90
CA LYS A 270 -25.77 22.70 5.12
C LYS A 270 -24.32 22.23 5.20
N LEU A 271 -24.09 20.96 5.53
CA LEU A 271 -22.75 20.39 5.68
C LEU A 271 -22.33 19.64 4.41
N PHE A 272 -23.26 18.93 3.77
CA PHE A 272 -22.99 17.92 2.74
C PHE A 272 -23.68 18.32 1.43
N THR A 273 -23.18 19.38 0.79
CA THR A 273 -23.80 20.00 -0.41
C THR A 273 -23.09 19.73 -1.73
N SER A 274 -21.87 19.18 -1.71
CA SER A 274 -21.05 18.93 -2.90
C SER A 274 -20.78 17.45 -3.18
N GLU A 275 -21.19 16.57 -2.25
CA GLU A 275 -20.83 15.15 -2.22
C GLU A 275 -22.09 14.23 -2.34
N ILE A 276 -23.16 14.73 -2.95
CA ILE A 276 -24.40 14.00 -3.26
C ILE A 276 -24.90 14.36 -4.66
N ASP A 277 -25.61 13.45 -5.32
CA ASP A 277 -26.16 13.72 -6.66
C ASP A 277 -27.25 14.80 -6.62
N PRO A 278 -27.42 15.61 -7.69
CA PRO A 278 -28.45 16.67 -7.77
C PRO A 278 -29.90 16.18 -7.61
N GLN A 279 -30.12 14.88 -7.77
CA GLN A 279 -31.41 14.19 -7.62
C GLN A 279 -31.68 13.68 -6.19
N MET A 280 -30.79 13.92 -5.22
CA MET A 280 -30.97 13.44 -3.84
C MET A 280 -31.58 14.47 -2.91
N ALA A 281 -32.57 14.05 -2.12
CA ALA A 281 -33.12 14.79 -0.99
C ALA A 281 -32.73 14.16 0.36
N TYR A 282 -32.47 14.98 1.38
CA TYR A 282 -32.37 14.50 2.76
C TYR A 282 -33.75 14.46 3.41
N SER A 283 -34.15 13.33 4.01
CA SER A 283 -35.40 13.19 4.76
C SER A 283 -35.21 12.41 6.07
N LYS A 284 -36.21 12.49 6.95
CA LYS A 284 -36.33 11.56 8.10
C LYS A 284 -37.07 10.27 7.73
N ASP A 285 -37.82 10.31 6.64
CA ASP A 285 -38.59 9.22 6.06
C ASP A 285 -38.72 9.45 4.55
N CYS A 286 -38.04 8.63 3.75
CA CYS A 286 -38.04 8.74 2.29
C CYS A 286 -39.36 8.27 1.64
N ASN A 287 -40.26 7.59 2.37
CA ASN A 287 -41.51 7.06 1.81
C ASN A 287 -42.56 8.15 1.48
N THR A 288 -42.26 9.43 1.73
CA THR A 288 -43.20 10.56 1.54
C THR A 288 -43.06 11.29 0.21
N LEU A 289 -42.01 11.01 -0.56
CA LEU A 289 -41.68 11.68 -1.83
C LEU A 289 -41.78 10.70 -3.02
N THR A 290 -41.91 11.24 -4.23
CA THR A 290 -41.71 10.54 -5.51
C THR A 290 -40.83 11.42 -6.39
N PHE A 291 -39.81 10.82 -7.00
CA PHE A 291 -38.91 11.48 -7.96
C PHE A 291 -39.57 11.69 -9.32
N ILE A 292 -39.26 12.83 -9.96
CA ILE A 292 -39.69 13.21 -11.31
C ILE A 292 -38.45 13.54 -12.12
N SER A 293 -38.21 12.80 -13.21
CA SER A 293 -36.97 12.88 -13.99
C SER A 293 -37.00 13.82 -15.20
N ASP A 294 -38.15 14.43 -15.51
CA ASP A 294 -38.32 15.35 -16.64
C ASP A 294 -38.71 16.73 -16.12
N ASP A 295 -37.76 17.68 -16.22
CA ASP A 295 -37.94 19.08 -15.85
C ASP A 295 -39.22 19.70 -16.42
N ASN A 296 -39.63 19.32 -17.64
CA ASN A 296 -40.84 19.87 -18.27
C ASN A 296 -42.10 19.26 -17.66
N PHE A 297 -42.04 18.02 -17.17
CA PHE A 297 -43.15 17.41 -16.44
C PHE A 297 -43.30 18.04 -15.05
N GLU A 298 -42.21 18.19 -14.29
CA GLU A 298 -42.24 18.87 -12.98
C GLU A 298 -42.68 20.34 -13.12
N THR A 299 -42.08 21.10 -14.05
CA THR A 299 -42.50 22.48 -14.39
C THR A 299 -43.99 22.54 -14.70
N LYS A 300 -44.53 21.55 -15.41
CA LYS A 300 -45.97 21.49 -15.73
C LYS A 300 -46.83 21.23 -14.49
N LEU A 301 -46.36 20.46 -13.52
CA LEU A 301 -47.05 20.24 -12.25
C LEU A 301 -47.03 21.50 -11.36
N ILE A 302 -45.92 22.24 -11.35
CA ILE A 302 -45.80 23.56 -10.69
C ILE A 302 -46.78 24.57 -11.33
N ASP A 303 -46.82 24.67 -12.66
CA ASP A 303 -47.74 25.54 -13.41
C ASP A 303 -49.23 25.21 -13.14
N LEU A 304 -49.54 23.94 -12.82
CA LEU A 304 -50.86 23.47 -12.41
C LEU A 304 -51.15 23.68 -10.91
N GLY A 305 -50.15 24.09 -10.12
CA GLY A 305 -50.24 24.26 -8.66
C GLY A 305 -50.34 22.95 -7.90
N ILE A 306 -49.78 21.87 -8.46
CA ILE A 306 -49.70 20.54 -7.86
C ILE A 306 -48.40 20.42 -7.04
N ASP A 307 -47.32 21.07 -7.47
CA ASP A 307 -46.05 21.22 -6.74
C ASP A 307 -45.73 22.66 -6.36
N ASP A 308 -44.72 22.85 -5.49
CA ASP A 308 -44.34 24.15 -4.94
C ASP A 308 -42.98 24.69 -5.40
N ILE A 309 -41.99 23.83 -5.66
CA ILE A 309 -40.69 24.17 -6.25
C ILE A 309 -40.28 23.15 -7.33
N GLN A 310 -39.20 23.45 -8.06
CA GLN A 310 -38.54 22.52 -8.98
C GLN A 310 -37.33 21.94 -8.24
N ASP A 311 -37.47 20.73 -7.70
CA ASP A 311 -36.42 20.00 -6.97
C ASP A 311 -36.37 18.51 -7.32
N ASN A 312 -36.94 18.15 -8.48
CA ASN A 312 -37.18 16.81 -8.99
C ASN A 312 -38.07 15.92 -8.11
N HIS A 313 -38.84 16.49 -7.16
CA HIS A 313 -39.65 15.69 -6.24
C HIS A 313 -41.06 16.23 -5.99
N ILE A 314 -42.04 15.34 -6.11
CA ILE A 314 -43.41 15.59 -5.67
C ILE A 314 -43.70 14.90 -4.34
N LEU A 315 -44.41 15.59 -3.44
CA LEU A 315 -45.00 14.95 -2.26
C LEU A 315 -46.09 13.95 -2.67
N ASN A 316 -46.02 12.72 -2.14
CA ASN A 316 -47.00 11.66 -2.45
C ASN A 316 -48.45 12.06 -2.11
N THR A 317 -48.63 12.97 -1.15
CA THR A 317 -49.94 13.56 -0.79
C THR A 317 -50.48 14.55 -1.82
N ASN A 318 -49.63 15.19 -2.62
CA ASN A 318 -50.02 16.12 -3.67
C ASN A 318 -50.49 15.34 -4.91
N ALA A 319 -49.66 14.42 -5.39
CA ALA A 319 -49.97 13.57 -6.56
C ALA A 319 -51.28 12.77 -6.37
N THR A 320 -51.46 12.15 -5.20
CA THR A 320 -52.67 11.36 -4.89
C THR A 320 -53.95 12.20 -4.74
N ALA A 321 -53.87 13.53 -4.67
CA ALA A 321 -55.05 14.40 -4.64
C ALA A 321 -55.65 14.68 -6.04
N ILE A 322 -55.00 14.24 -7.12
CA ILE A 322 -55.36 14.60 -8.49
C ILE A 322 -56.15 13.47 -9.18
N ASN A 323 -57.29 13.83 -9.79
CA ASN A 323 -58.15 12.91 -10.54
C ASN A 323 -58.16 13.13 -12.07
N SER A 324 -57.65 14.26 -12.55
CA SER A 324 -57.58 14.61 -13.98
C SER A 324 -56.34 15.45 -14.22
N LEU A 325 -55.56 15.12 -15.25
CA LEU A 325 -54.28 15.74 -15.52
C LEU A 325 -54.15 16.06 -17.03
N ASP A 326 -53.85 17.32 -17.36
CA ASP A 326 -53.57 17.76 -18.73
C ASP A 326 -52.15 18.31 -18.82
N ILE A 327 -51.29 17.53 -19.45
CA ILE A 327 -49.87 17.78 -19.68
C ILE A 327 -49.55 17.81 -21.19
N SER A 328 -50.57 18.06 -22.02
CA SER A 328 -50.42 18.15 -23.47
C SER A 328 -49.59 19.36 -23.91
N ASN A 329 -48.95 19.26 -25.10
CA ASN A 329 -48.16 20.32 -25.72
C ASN A 329 -47.17 20.97 -24.72
N SER A 330 -46.40 20.14 -24.02
CA SER A 330 -45.49 20.58 -22.95
C SER A 330 -44.04 20.14 -23.19
N ASN A 331 -43.72 19.56 -24.37
CA ASN A 331 -42.41 19.02 -24.73
C ASN A 331 -41.87 17.98 -23.73
N ILE A 332 -42.76 17.17 -23.16
CA ILE A 332 -42.38 16.13 -22.20
C ILE A 332 -41.84 14.91 -22.96
N TYR A 333 -40.72 14.36 -22.50
CA TYR A 333 -40.05 13.18 -23.05
C TYR A 333 -40.31 11.94 -22.19
N ASN A 334 -40.45 12.11 -20.87
CA ASN A 334 -40.66 11.02 -19.92
C ASN A 334 -41.76 11.37 -18.89
N LEU A 335 -42.55 10.37 -18.47
CA LEU A 335 -43.59 10.49 -17.44
C LEU A 335 -43.24 9.79 -16.11
N SER A 336 -41.94 9.61 -15.83
CA SER A 336 -41.48 9.14 -14.52
C SER A 336 -42.11 9.97 -13.39
N GLY A 337 -42.59 9.27 -12.35
CA GLY A 337 -43.41 9.86 -11.28
C GLY A 337 -44.93 9.84 -11.52
N ILE A 338 -45.44 9.56 -12.73
CA ILE A 338 -46.88 9.43 -12.98
C ILE A 338 -47.54 8.31 -12.14
N SER A 339 -46.74 7.34 -11.68
CA SER A 339 -47.17 6.26 -10.78
C SER A 339 -47.72 6.75 -9.44
N ALA A 340 -47.28 7.92 -8.94
CA ALA A 340 -47.83 8.52 -7.73
C ALA A 340 -49.28 9.00 -7.88
N PHE A 341 -49.73 9.25 -9.12
CA PHE A 341 -51.07 9.72 -9.46
C PHE A 341 -52.08 8.55 -9.51
N THR A 342 -52.13 7.75 -8.44
CA THR A 342 -52.94 6.53 -8.33
C THR A 342 -54.46 6.77 -8.41
N ASN A 343 -54.92 8.01 -8.17
CA ASN A 343 -56.32 8.42 -8.24
C ASN A 343 -56.74 8.99 -9.61
N LEU A 344 -55.86 8.94 -10.62
CA LEU A 344 -56.07 9.56 -11.93
C LEU A 344 -57.12 8.82 -12.77
N THR A 345 -58.06 9.57 -13.34
CA THR A 345 -59.18 9.06 -14.17
C THR A 345 -59.19 9.60 -15.60
N SER A 346 -58.53 10.74 -15.87
CA SER A 346 -58.38 11.29 -17.23
C SER A 346 -56.98 11.86 -17.38
N LEU A 347 -56.26 11.46 -18.45
CA LEU A 347 -54.92 11.94 -18.79
C LEU A 347 -54.87 12.41 -20.25
N ASN A 348 -54.50 13.68 -20.45
CA ASN A 348 -54.12 14.20 -21.75
C ASN A 348 -52.61 14.46 -21.79
N ALA A 349 -51.87 13.63 -22.52
CA ALA A 349 -50.43 13.73 -22.74
C ALA A 349 -50.08 13.85 -24.24
N SER A 350 -51.03 14.33 -25.06
CA SER A 350 -50.87 14.51 -26.50
C SER A 350 -49.89 15.65 -26.86
N GLN A 351 -49.31 15.58 -28.06
CA GLN A 351 -48.37 16.60 -28.59
C GLN A 351 -47.11 16.76 -27.73
N ASN A 352 -46.49 15.62 -27.36
CA ASN A 352 -45.24 15.55 -26.60
C ASN A 352 -44.22 14.69 -27.38
N GLN A 353 -43.14 14.26 -26.73
CA GLN A 353 -42.05 13.46 -27.32
C GLN A 353 -41.97 12.05 -26.70
N LEU A 354 -43.09 11.53 -26.19
CA LEU A 354 -43.11 10.27 -25.44
C LEU A 354 -42.83 9.06 -26.35
N GLU A 355 -41.81 8.28 -26.05
CA GLU A 355 -41.52 7.01 -26.74
C GLU A 355 -42.11 5.78 -26.04
N GLU A 356 -42.36 5.90 -24.74
CA GLU A 356 -42.86 4.83 -23.87
C GLU A 356 -43.82 5.41 -22.83
N ILE A 357 -44.66 4.54 -22.26
CA ILE A 357 -45.57 4.91 -21.18
C ILE A 357 -45.91 3.68 -20.34
N ASP A 358 -45.87 3.82 -19.02
CA ASP A 358 -46.37 2.82 -18.09
C ASP A 358 -47.58 3.37 -17.33
N PHE A 359 -48.63 2.53 -17.23
CA PHE A 359 -49.85 2.82 -16.49
C PHE A 359 -50.10 1.82 -15.35
N SER A 360 -49.08 1.04 -14.97
CA SER A 360 -49.15 -0.03 -13.96
C SER A 360 -49.82 0.40 -12.65
N SER A 361 -49.64 1.66 -12.26
CA SER A 361 -50.17 2.24 -11.01
C SER A 361 -51.43 3.12 -11.23
N ASN A 362 -51.83 3.41 -12.47
CA ASN A 362 -52.91 4.35 -12.81
C ASN A 362 -54.21 3.61 -13.22
N LEU A 363 -54.57 2.55 -12.49
CA LEU A 363 -55.64 1.59 -12.82
C LEU A 363 -57.07 2.17 -12.85
N LEU A 364 -57.25 3.45 -12.52
CA LEU A 364 -58.54 4.15 -12.53
C LEU A 364 -58.79 4.99 -13.80
N LEU A 365 -57.85 4.99 -14.77
CA LEU A 365 -57.97 5.72 -16.03
C LEU A 365 -59.19 5.28 -16.86
N GLN A 366 -59.99 6.28 -17.24
CA GLN A 366 -61.17 6.20 -18.09
C GLN A 366 -60.92 6.88 -19.45
N GLU A 367 -60.12 7.94 -19.48
CA GLU A 367 -59.81 8.68 -20.69
C GLU A 367 -58.29 8.84 -20.82
N ILE A 368 -57.73 8.44 -21.98
CA ILE A 368 -56.33 8.69 -22.33
C ILE A 368 -56.22 9.31 -23.72
N ASN A 369 -55.43 10.38 -23.84
CA ASN A 369 -54.98 10.92 -25.11
C ASN A 369 -53.45 11.00 -25.17
N LEU A 370 -52.88 10.16 -26.02
CA LEU A 370 -51.45 9.96 -26.26
C LEU A 370 -51.07 10.32 -27.72
N SER A 371 -51.93 11.04 -28.42
CA SER A 371 -51.80 11.27 -29.86
C SER A 371 -50.70 12.29 -30.18
N ASN A 372 -50.00 12.09 -31.29
CA ASN A 372 -48.84 12.91 -31.70
C ASN A 372 -47.71 12.81 -30.66
N ASN A 373 -47.18 11.59 -30.53
CA ASN A 373 -46.00 11.22 -29.75
C ASN A 373 -45.16 10.23 -30.60
N LEU A 374 -44.21 9.52 -29.99
CA LEU A 374 -43.27 8.59 -30.64
C LEU A 374 -43.46 7.14 -30.13
N ILE A 375 -44.62 6.81 -29.54
CA ILE A 375 -44.82 5.56 -28.80
C ILE A 375 -44.73 4.35 -29.73
N LYS A 376 -43.89 3.36 -29.38
CA LYS A 376 -43.62 2.15 -30.19
C LYS A 376 -44.46 0.93 -29.78
N VAL A 377 -44.77 0.80 -28.49
CA VAL A 377 -45.64 -0.24 -27.92
C VAL A 377 -46.62 0.40 -26.96
N LEU A 378 -47.90 0.00 -27.02
CA LEU A 378 -48.94 0.45 -26.11
C LEU A 378 -49.72 -0.75 -25.58
N ASP A 379 -49.59 -1.04 -24.28
CA ASP A 379 -50.46 -1.99 -23.58
C ASP A 379 -51.35 -1.24 -22.58
N VAL A 380 -52.67 -1.40 -22.74
CA VAL A 380 -53.68 -0.83 -21.84
C VAL A 380 -54.67 -1.91 -21.36
N SER A 381 -54.32 -3.19 -21.47
CA SER A 381 -55.13 -4.33 -21.03
C SER A 381 -55.47 -4.30 -19.53
N MET A 382 -54.63 -3.65 -18.71
CA MET A 382 -54.91 -3.45 -17.29
C MET A 382 -55.93 -2.32 -16.99
N LEU A 383 -56.21 -1.44 -17.96
CA LEU A 383 -57.07 -0.26 -17.78
C LEU A 383 -58.54 -0.58 -18.08
N ALA A 384 -59.13 -1.38 -17.20
CA ALA A 384 -60.50 -1.91 -17.32
C ALA A 384 -61.63 -0.87 -17.24
N GLN A 385 -61.33 0.43 -17.08
CA GLN A 385 -62.32 1.52 -17.02
C GLN A 385 -62.34 2.41 -18.28
N LEU A 386 -61.46 2.18 -19.27
CA LEU A 386 -61.33 3.06 -20.44
C LEU A 386 -62.63 3.19 -21.25
N THR A 387 -63.05 4.43 -21.48
CA THR A 387 -64.13 4.86 -22.36
C THR A 387 -63.63 5.72 -23.54
N SER A 388 -62.43 6.29 -23.45
CA SER A 388 -61.78 7.06 -24.51
C SER A 388 -60.30 6.69 -24.65
N VAL A 389 -59.87 6.35 -25.88
CA VAL A 389 -58.47 6.00 -26.21
C VAL A 389 -58.04 6.65 -27.51
N GLU A 390 -57.23 7.70 -27.42
CA GLU A 390 -56.67 8.39 -28.58
C GLU A 390 -55.15 8.19 -28.65
N ALA A 391 -54.67 7.41 -29.63
CA ALA A 391 -53.26 7.10 -29.87
C ALA A 391 -52.85 7.27 -31.35
N HIS A 392 -53.47 8.22 -32.06
CA HIS A 392 -53.15 8.48 -33.47
C HIS A 392 -51.84 9.26 -33.64
N THR A 393 -51.15 9.09 -34.77
CA THR A 393 -49.83 9.68 -35.05
C THR A 393 -48.80 9.28 -33.96
N ASN A 394 -48.36 8.03 -34.00
CA ASN A 394 -47.33 7.44 -33.14
C ASN A 394 -46.44 6.50 -33.99
N GLN A 395 -45.59 5.68 -33.36
CA GLN A 395 -44.74 4.69 -34.03
C GLN A 395 -45.14 3.24 -33.67
N LEU A 396 -46.42 3.00 -33.35
CA LEU A 396 -46.85 1.72 -32.80
C LEU A 396 -46.58 0.57 -33.79
N PHE A 397 -45.92 -0.49 -33.31
CA PHE A 397 -45.91 -1.80 -33.98
C PHE A 397 -46.72 -2.85 -33.19
N HIS A 398 -46.98 -2.61 -31.90
CA HIS A 398 -47.83 -3.42 -31.05
C HIS A 398 -48.83 -2.55 -30.25
N PHE A 399 -50.09 -2.98 -30.21
CA PHE A 399 -51.13 -2.34 -29.40
C PHE A 399 -52.07 -3.40 -28.81
N ASN A 400 -52.05 -3.50 -27.48
CA ASN A 400 -52.93 -4.38 -26.71
C ASN A 400 -54.05 -3.57 -26.01
N LEU A 401 -55.28 -3.76 -26.48
CA LEU A 401 -56.50 -3.15 -25.94
C LEU A 401 -57.41 -4.20 -25.28
N GLN A 402 -56.91 -5.38 -24.89
CA GLN A 402 -57.72 -6.46 -24.27
C GLN A 402 -58.02 -6.18 -22.79
N ASN A 403 -58.79 -5.11 -22.53
CA ASN A 403 -59.08 -4.62 -21.19
C ASN A 403 -60.41 -5.08 -20.59
N GLY A 404 -61.12 -6.00 -21.26
CA GLY A 404 -62.46 -6.44 -20.88
C GLY A 404 -63.55 -5.38 -21.04
N ASN A 405 -63.23 -4.20 -21.56
CA ASN A 405 -64.11 -3.01 -21.58
C ASN A 405 -64.35 -2.43 -22.98
N ASN A 406 -63.89 -3.10 -24.05
CA ASN A 406 -63.95 -2.59 -25.43
C ASN A 406 -65.33 -2.05 -25.85
N THR A 407 -66.42 -2.71 -25.43
CA THR A 407 -67.79 -2.30 -25.78
C THR A 407 -68.24 -0.98 -25.16
N ASN A 408 -67.53 -0.47 -24.14
CA ASN A 408 -67.77 0.82 -23.51
C ASN A 408 -66.83 1.93 -24.02
N ILE A 409 -65.85 1.61 -24.88
CA ILE A 409 -65.00 2.61 -25.54
C ILE A 409 -65.82 3.32 -26.62
N THR A 410 -66.17 4.58 -26.37
CA THR A 410 -66.95 5.42 -27.28
C THR A 410 -66.09 6.28 -28.21
N THR A 411 -64.82 6.50 -27.84
CA THR A 411 -63.85 7.28 -28.62
C THR A 411 -62.59 6.44 -28.82
N PHE A 412 -62.20 6.22 -30.07
CA PHE A 412 -61.02 5.45 -30.43
C PHE A 412 -60.29 6.09 -31.63
N SER A 413 -58.97 6.16 -31.59
CA SER A 413 -58.16 6.44 -32.79
C SER A 413 -56.76 5.84 -32.69
N SER A 414 -56.28 5.20 -33.75
CA SER A 414 -54.93 4.63 -33.87
C SER A 414 -54.31 4.79 -35.27
N ASN A 415 -54.86 5.66 -36.12
CA ASN A 415 -54.34 5.91 -37.46
C ASN A 415 -53.01 6.69 -37.43
N GLY A 416 -52.19 6.58 -38.48
CA GLY A 416 -50.86 7.17 -38.53
C GLY A 416 -49.81 6.37 -37.76
N ASN A 417 -49.97 5.05 -37.65
CA ASN A 417 -49.01 4.09 -37.10
C ASN A 417 -48.68 3.06 -38.20
N SER A 418 -47.69 3.34 -39.05
CA SER A 418 -47.45 2.56 -40.29
C SER A 418 -47.10 1.09 -40.06
N ASP A 419 -46.47 0.79 -38.94
CA ASP A 419 -45.94 -0.54 -38.62
C ASP A 419 -46.93 -1.38 -37.78
N LEU A 420 -48.09 -0.81 -37.42
CA LEU A 420 -49.14 -1.47 -36.64
C LEU A 420 -49.95 -2.42 -37.52
N VAL A 421 -49.49 -3.67 -37.65
CA VAL A 421 -50.16 -4.71 -38.44
C VAL A 421 -51.46 -5.19 -37.79
N CYS A 422 -51.56 -5.16 -36.46
CA CYS A 422 -52.68 -5.72 -35.71
C CYS A 422 -52.82 -5.09 -34.31
N ILE A 423 -54.06 -5.01 -33.84
CA ILE A 423 -54.45 -4.55 -32.49
C ILE A 423 -55.20 -5.70 -31.80
N LEU A 424 -54.79 -6.05 -30.57
CA LEU A 424 -55.49 -7.03 -29.76
C LEU A 424 -56.71 -6.38 -29.08
N VAL A 425 -57.87 -7.03 -29.17
CA VAL A 425 -59.18 -6.53 -28.69
C VAL A 425 -59.99 -7.63 -28.00
N ASP A 426 -60.96 -7.27 -27.16
CA ASP A 426 -61.87 -8.22 -26.51
C ASP A 426 -62.91 -8.81 -27.48
N ASP A 427 -63.37 -8.00 -28.44
CA ASP A 427 -64.40 -8.35 -29.42
C ASP A 427 -64.05 -7.76 -30.79
N GLU A 428 -63.55 -8.62 -31.68
CA GLU A 428 -63.19 -8.27 -33.07
C GLU A 428 -64.39 -7.77 -33.89
N ILE A 429 -65.61 -8.26 -33.63
CA ILE A 429 -66.82 -7.85 -34.37
C ILE A 429 -67.22 -6.43 -33.95
N PHE A 430 -67.20 -6.14 -32.65
CA PHE A 430 -67.41 -4.80 -32.13
C PHE A 430 -66.34 -3.83 -32.63
N ALA A 431 -65.05 -4.20 -32.53
CA ALA A 431 -63.93 -3.36 -32.94
C ALA A 431 -64.00 -3.01 -34.44
N ASN A 432 -64.18 -3.99 -35.33
CA ASN A 432 -64.34 -3.74 -36.77
C ASN A 432 -65.56 -2.87 -37.12
N THR A 433 -66.59 -2.82 -36.26
CA THR A 433 -67.80 -2.01 -36.48
C THR A 433 -67.63 -0.57 -36.01
N ASN A 434 -66.93 -0.34 -34.90
CA ASN A 434 -66.92 0.95 -34.19
C ASN A 434 -65.55 1.66 -34.26
N PHE A 435 -64.44 0.93 -34.24
CA PHE A 435 -63.08 1.47 -34.23
C PHE A 435 -62.55 1.71 -35.65
N THR A 436 -63.23 2.60 -36.39
CA THR A 436 -62.97 2.85 -37.82
C THR A 436 -61.74 3.74 -38.09
N THR A 437 -61.25 4.45 -37.08
CA THR A 437 -60.15 5.44 -37.12
C THR A 437 -58.78 4.76 -36.90
N LYS A 438 -58.38 3.91 -37.85
CA LYS A 438 -57.11 3.18 -37.87
C LYS A 438 -56.53 3.11 -39.29
N ASP A 439 -55.28 2.67 -39.43
CA ASP A 439 -54.67 2.51 -40.74
C ASP A 439 -55.28 1.33 -41.54
N SER A 440 -55.10 1.39 -42.85
CA SER A 440 -55.73 0.46 -43.80
C SER A 440 -55.12 -0.95 -43.78
N GLY A 441 -53.86 -1.08 -43.36
CA GLY A 441 -53.16 -2.35 -43.17
C GLY A 441 -53.43 -3.01 -41.82
N THR A 442 -53.87 -2.25 -40.81
CA THR A 442 -54.07 -2.74 -39.45
C THR A 442 -55.29 -3.64 -39.34
N SER A 443 -55.17 -4.77 -38.64
CA SER A 443 -56.27 -5.70 -38.33
C SER A 443 -56.64 -5.68 -36.84
N PHE A 444 -57.79 -6.28 -36.50
CA PHE A 444 -58.18 -6.53 -35.11
C PHE A 444 -58.14 -8.05 -34.86
N SER A 445 -57.70 -8.47 -33.67
CA SER A 445 -57.64 -9.89 -33.29
C SER A 445 -58.02 -10.10 -31.82
N THR A 446 -58.61 -11.25 -31.51
CA THR A 446 -59.00 -11.64 -30.13
C THR A 446 -58.06 -12.66 -29.49
N THR A 447 -57.12 -13.24 -30.25
CA THR A 447 -56.27 -14.34 -29.78
C THR A 447 -54.79 -14.03 -29.88
N ALA A 448 -54.33 -13.59 -31.05
CA ALA A 448 -52.94 -13.21 -31.31
C ALA A 448 -52.85 -12.33 -32.56
N CYS A 449 -51.88 -11.43 -32.56
CA CYS A 449 -51.42 -10.75 -33.76
C CYS A 449 -50.32 -11.59 -34.44
N THR A 450 -50.07 -11.37 -35.73
CA THR A 450 -48.92 -11.99 -36.40
C THR A 450 -47.62 -11.52 -35.73
N THR A 451 -46.83 -12.44 -35.20
CA THR A 451 -45.50 -12.14 -34.62
C THR A 451 -44.62 -11.47 -35.67
N ILE A 452 -44.12 -10.28 -35.35
CA ILE A 452 -43.05 -9.61 -36.09
C ILE A 452 -41.73 -10.12 -35.51
N TYR A 453 -40.79 -10.48 -36.38
CA TYR A 453 -39.50 -11.05 -36.00
C TYR A 453 -38.34 -10.14 -36.41
N THR A 454 -37.32 -10.12 -35.56
CA THR A 454 -36.01 -9.51 -35.79
C THR A 454 -35.05 -10.62 -36.21
N ALA A 455 -34.24 -10.42 -37.25
CA ALA A 455 -33.31 -11.45 -37.73
C ALA A 455 -32.04 -11.48 -36.87
N ILE A 456 -31.61 -12.68 -36.45
CA ILE A 456 -30.42 -12.92 -35.63
C ILE A 456 -29.60 -14.02 -36.32
N PRO A 457 -28.68 -13.70 -37.25
CA PRO A 457 -28.00 -14.70 -38.08
C PRO A 457 -26.90 -15.51 -37.36
N ASP A 458 -26.33 -14.97 -36.29
CA ASP A 458 -25.32 -15.66 -35.47
C ASP A 458 -26.01 -16.57 -34.45
N VAL A 459 -25.80 -17.88 -34.60
CA VAL A 459 -26.42 -18.91 -33.75
C VAL A 459 -25.98 -18.82 -32.29
N ASN A 460 -24.80 -18.27 -32.00
CA ASN A 460 -24.34 -18.09 -30.63
C ASN A 460 -25.04 -16.88 -29.99
N PHE A 461 -25.26 -15.80 -30.74
CA PHE A 461 -26.05 -14.65 -30.27
C PHE A 461 -27.52 -15.06 -30.05
N GLU A 462 -28.08 -15.89 -30.94
CA GLU A 462 -29.44 -16.44 -30.77
C GLU A 462 -29.57 -17.36 -29.54
N ASP A 463 -28.56 -18.20 -29.25
CA ASP A 463 -28.53 -19.05 -28.05
C ASP A 463 -28.56 -18.21 -26.75
N GLU A 464 -27.81 -17.11 -26.69
CA GLU A 464 -27.82 -16.17 -25.55
C GLU A 464 -29.17 -15.43 -25.40
N LEU A 465 -29.92 -15.28 -26.48
CA LEU A 465 -31.27 -14.70 -26.48
C LEU A 465 -32.38 -15.73 -26.17
N SER A 466 -32.04 -16.96 -25.77
CA SER A 466 -33.00 -18.05 -25.51
C SER A 466 -34.09 -17.77 -24.47
N ALA A 467 -33.94 -16.75 -23.62
CA ALA A 467 -34.98 -16.26 -22.71
C ALA A 467 -36.08 -15.44 -23.40
N TYR A 468 -35.80 -14.90 -24.59
CA TYR A 468 -36.66 -14.00 -25.38
C TYR A 468 -37.12 -14.62 -26.70
N ASP A 469 -36.59 -15.79 -27.04
CA ASP A 469 -36.88 -16.52 -28.28
C ASP A 469 -38.05 -17.52 -28.14
N ASP A 470 -38.73 -17.82 -29.25
CA ASP A 470 -39.79 -18.83 -29.34
C ASP A 470 -39.37 -20.13 -30.06
N VAL A 471 -38.32 -20.12 -30.91
CA VAL A 471 -37.85 -21.29 -31.67
C VAL A 471 -36.33 -21.32 -31.84
N ALA A 472 -35.65 -21.86 -30.82
CA ALA A 472 -34.18 -21.91 -30.76
C ALA A 472 -33.50 -22.34 -32.06
N ARG A 473 -32.61 -21.47 -32.55
CA ARG A 473 -31.73 -21.67 -33.71
C ARG A 473 -32.45 -21.68 -35.06
N ASP A 474 -33.47 -20.85 -35.22
CA ASP A 474 -34.15 -20.59 -36.49
C ASP A 474 -33.76 -19.23 -37.14
N GLY A 475 -32.86 -18.48 -36.50
CA GLY A 475 -32.12 -17.33 -37.05
C GLY A 475 -32.82 -16.00 -36.85
N LYS A 476 -33.70 -15.88 -35.84
CA LYS A 476 -34.55 -14.71 -35.57
C LYS A 476 -35.22 -14.82 -34.19
N VAL A 477 -35.64 -13.70 -33.62
CA VAL A 477 -36.38 -13.64 -32.35
C VAL A 477 -37.66 -12.79 -32.47
N PRO A 478 -38.70 -13.02 -31.66
CA PRO A 478 -39.90 -12.17 -31.62
C PRO A 478 -39.57 -10.71 -31.22
N LYS A 479 -39.83 -9.74 -32.11
CA LYS A 479 -39.49 -8.32 -31.89
C LYS A 479 -40.12 -7.71 -30.64
N LEU A 480 -41.29 -8.20 -30.25
CA LEU A 480 -41.96 -7.77 -29.01
C LEU A 480 -41.25 -8.26 -27.74
N ALA A 481 -40.63 -9.46 -27.78
CA ALA A 481 -39.97 -10.04 -26.61
C ALA A 481 -38.66 -9.30 -26.27
N ILE A 482 -37.93 -8.85 -27.30
CA ILE A 482 -36.70 -8.06 -27.13
C ILE A 482 -36.95 -6.57 -26.87
N HIS A 483 -38.17 -6.06 -27.11
CA HIS A 483 -38.46 -4.62 -27.03
C HIS A 483 -38.18 -4.01 -25.65
N ASN A 484 -38.45 -4.76 -24.58
CA ASN A 484 -38.29 -4.31 -23.20
C ASN A 484 -36.95 -4.74 -22.57
N VAL A 485 -36.03 -5.31 -23.36
CA VAL A 485 -34.72 -5.75 -22.86
C VAL A 485 -33.83 -4.53 -22.63
N THR A 486 -33.52 -4.26 -21.37
CA THR A 486 -32.66 -3.15 -20.95
C THR A 486 -31.19 -3.54 -20.82
N SER A 487 -30.89 -4.82 -20.65
CA SER A 487 -29.55 -5.30 -20.32
C SER A 487 -29.26 -6.65 -20.96
N LEU A 488 -28.07 -6.80 -21.54
CA LEU A 488 -27.54 -8.06 -22.07
C LEU A 488 -26.10 -8.30 -21.59
N TYR A 489 -25.78 -9.53 -21.18
CA TYR A 489 -24.46 -9.89 -20.68
C TYR A 489 -24.01 -11.18 -21.36
N MET A 490 -23.06 -11.07 -22.29
CA MET A 490 -22.55 -12.17 -23.12
C MET A 490 -21.02 -12.17 -23.01
N ARG A 491 -20.42 -13.26 -22.51
CA ARG A 491 -18.98 -13.34 -22.22
C ARG A 491 -18.40 -14.71 -22.58
N SER A 492 -17.48 -14.70 -23.55
CA SER A 492 -16.77 -15.91 -24.05
C SER A 492 -17.62 -16.85 -24.93
N ASP A 493 -18.73 -16.36 -25.49
CA ASP A 493 -19.73 -17.17 -26.20
C ASP A 493 -19.41 -17.39 -27.69
N ASN A 494 -18.27 -16.86 -28.16
CA ASN A 494 -17.78 -16.93 -29.54
C ASN A 494 -18.71 -16.23 -30.56
N ILE A 495 -19.45 -15.20 -30.14
CA ILE A 495 -20.29 -14.38 -31.02
C ILE A 495 -19.40 -13.60 -32.01
N SER A 496 -19.85 -13.51 -33.26
CA SER A 496 -19.11 -12.91 -34.38
C SER A 496 -19.91 -11.88 -35.20
N ASP A 497 -21.24 -11.92 -35.13
CA ASP A 497 -22.17 -11.00 -35.81
C ASP A 497 -23.33 -10.62 -34.86
N LEU A 498 -23.62 -9.32 -34.72
CA LEU A 498 -24.69 -8.76 -33.87
C LEU A 498 -25.88 -8.20 -34.67
N THR A 499 -26.00 -8.54 -35.96
CA THR A 499 -27.18 -8.19 -36.77
C THR A 499 -28.48 -8.53 -36.02
N GLY A 500 -29.37 -7.54 -35.90
CA GLY A 500 -30.62 -7.60 -35.13
C GLY A 500 -30.57 -6.83 -33.80
N ILE A 501 -29.39 -6.42 -33.32
CA ILE A 501 -29.25 -5.58 -32.12
C ILE A 501 -29.96 -4.22 -32.24
N GLU A 502 -30.16 -3.73 -33.47
CA GLU A 502 -30.83 -2.47 -33.77
C GLU A 502 -32.30 -2.39 -33.32
N ASP A 503 -32.94 -3.53 -33.07
CA ASP A 503 -34.33 -3.62 -32.61
C ASP A 503 -34.47 -3.61 -31.06
N PHE A 504 -33.36 -3.67 -30.32
CA PHE A 504 -33.32 -3.57 -28.86
C PHE A 504 -33.35 -2.09 -28.41
N TYR A 505 -34.47 -1.40 -28.70
CA TYR A 505 -34.60 0.04 -28.51
C TYR A 505 -34.44 0.55 -27.06
N ASN A 506 -34.70 -0.31 -26.07
CA ASN A 506 -34.61 0.04 -24.64
C ASN A 506 -33.31 -0.43 -23.97
N LEU A 507 -32.35 -0.93 -24.75
CA LEU A 507 -31.07 -1.41 -24.25
C LEU A 507 -30.23 -0.26 -23.67
N LYS A 508 -29.95 -0.35 -22.37
CA LYS A 508 -29.10 0.55 -21.58
C LYS A 508 -27.72 -0.03 -21.33
N THR A 509 -27.63 -1.36 -21.14
CA THR A 509 -26.37 -2.04 -20.80
C THR A 509 -26.11 -3.19 -21.75
N ILE A 510 -24.91 -3.27 -22.32
CA ILE A 510 -24.45 -4.48 -23.01
C ILE A 510 -22.99 -4.81 -22.71
N THR A 511 -22.73 -6.07 -22.37
CA THR A 511 -21.40 -6.65 -22.19
C THR A 511 -21.17 -7.76 -23.21
N LEU A 512 -20.02 -7.73 -23.88
CA LEU A 512 -19.61 -8.57 -25.01
C LEU A 512 -18.17 -9.11 -24.86
N THR A 513 -17.66 -9.13 -23.63
CA THR A 513 -16.30 -9.55 -23.25
C THR A 513 -15.83 -10.86 -23.89
N ARG A 514 -14.60 -10.88 -24.43
CA ARG A 514 -13.93 -12.10 -24.94
C ARG A 514 -14.69 -12.81 -26.05
N ASN A 515 -15.19 -12.06 -27.03
CA ASN A 515 -15.88 -12.59 -28.22
C ASN A 515 -15.04 -12.43 -29.51
N ASN A 516 -15.62 -12.77 -30.67
CA ASN A 516 -14.95 -12.75 -31.97
C ASN A 516 -15.42 -11.57 -32.86
N LEU A 517 -15.94 -10.50 -32.27
CA LEU A 517 -16.50 -9.37 -33.02
C LEU A 517 -15.42 -8.59 -33.76
N SER A 518 -15.67 -8.29 -35.04
CA SER A 518 -14.81 -7.42 -35.86
C SER A 518 -15.48 -6.11 -36.28
N THR A 519 -16.81 -6.06 -36.22
CA THR A 519 -17.66 -4.90 -36.52
C THR A 519 -18.94 -4.98 -35.68
N VAL A 520 -19.44 -3.83 -35.23
CA VAL A 520 -20.72 -3.68 -34.51
C VAL A 520 -21.40 -2.39 -34.97
N ASP A 521 -22.73 -2.32 -34.86
CA ASP A 521 -23.53 -1.13 -35.14
C ASP A 521 -24.55 -0.96 -34.02
N PHE A 522 -24.41 0.12 -33.25
CA PHE A 522 -25.31 0.49 -32.15
C PHE A 522 -26.09 1.78 -32.44
N SER A 523 -26.14 2.21 -33.71
CA SER A 523 -26.71 3.51 -34.11
C SER A 523 -28.19 3.68 -33.78
N SER A 524 -28.94 2.58 -33.58
CA SER A 524 -30.36 2.58 -33.17
C SER A 524 -30.58 2.38 -31.67
N ASN A 525 -29.51 2.13 -30.90
CA ASN A 525 -29.54 1.89 -29.45
C ASN A 525 -29.18 3.19 -28.69
N GLU A 526 -29.93 4.26 -28.96
CA GLU A 526 -29.65 5.61 -28.45
C GLU A 526 -29.70 5.71 -26.91
N LYS A 527 -30.44 4.79 -26.25
CA LYS A 527 -30.54 4.67 -24.79
C LYS A 527 -29.37 3.94 -24.11
N LEU A 528 -28.31 3.55 -24.83
CA LEU A 528 -27.15 2.89 -24.23
C LEU A 528 -26.40 3.80 -23.25
N GLU A 529 -26.32 3.36 -22.00
CA GLU A 529 -25.61 4.00 -20.88
C GLU A 529 -24.29 3.29 -20.57
N THR A 530 -24.17 1.99 -20.88
CA THR A 530 -22.94 1.19 -20.64
C THR A 530 -22.68 0.22 -21.78
N LEU A 531 -21.49 0.31 -22.36
CA LEU A 531 -21.04 -0.52 -23.48
C LEU A 531 -19.66 -1.13 -23.18
N ILE A 532 -19.60 -2.45 -23.03
CA ILE A 532 -18.37 -3.21 -22.73
C ILE A 532 -18.13 -4.24 -23.83
N ILE A 533 -17.02 -4.12 -24.57
CA ILE A 533 -16.64 -5.02 -25.68
C ILE A 533 -15.14 -5.38 -25.60
N ASP A 534 -14.63 -5.62 -24.39
CA ASP A 534 -13.22 -5.93 -24.15
C ASP A 534 -12.79 -7.30 -24.74
N SER A 535 -11.50 -7.46 -25.05
CA SER A 535 -10.90 -8.66 -25.66
C SER A 535 -11.67 -9.14 -26.91
N ASN A 536 -11.78 -8.28 -27.92
CA ASN A 536 -12.42 -8.57 -29.21
C ASN A 536 -11.48 -8.21 -30.38
N ASN A 537 -11.98 -8.21 -31.62
CA ASN A 537 -11.17 -7.96 -32.82
C ASN A 537 -11.58 -6.66 -33.55
N LEU A 538 -12.18 -5.68 -32.85
CA LEU A 538 -12.65 -4.44 -33.45
C LEU A 538 -11.48 -3.59 -33.95
N THR A 539 -11.59 -3.08 -35.18
CA THR A 539 -10.63 -2.11 -35.75
C THR A 539 -11.18 -0.68 -35.83
N SER A 540 -12.50 -0.53 -35.71
CA SER A 540 -13.23 0.73 -35.60
C SER A 540 -14.61 0.48 -34.97
N ILE A 541 -15.14 1.47 -34.27
CA ILE A 541 -16.53 1.52 -33.79
C ILE A 541 -17.05 2.96 -33.94
N ASP A 542 -18.35 3.11 -34.22
CA ASP A 542 -19.04 4.40 -34.18
C ASP A 542 -19.98 4.39 -32.96
N VAL A 543 -19.77 5.34 -32.05
CA VAL A 543 -20.58 5.56 -30.84
C VAL A 543 -21.23 6.94 -30.82
N THR A 544 -21.17 7.69 -31.92
CA THR A 544 -21.55 9.11 -31.97
C THR A 544 -23.04 9.38 -31.76
N ASN A 545 -23.91 8.38 -32.01
CA ASN A 545 -25.34 8.45 -31.73
C ASN A 545 -25.71 7.94 -30.33
N ASN A 546 -24.82 7.25 -29.62
CA ASN A 546 -25.06 6.71 -28.28
C ASN A 546 -24.80 7.80 -27.23
N THR A 547 -25.58 8.87 -27.32
CA THR A 547 -25.37 10.12 -26.56
C THR A 547 -25.55 9.96 -25.06
N ALA A 548 -26.27 8.93 -24.62
CA ALA A 548 -26.49 8.58 -23.22
C ALA A 548 -25.32 7.80 -22.56
N LEU A 549 -24.25 7.46 -23.29
CA LEU A 549 -23.16 6.63 -22.73
C LEU A 549 -22.47 7.29 -21.53
N LEU A 550 -22.48 6.57 -20.41
CA LEU A 550 -21.81 6.89 -19.15
C LEU A 550 -20.51 6.07 -18.99
N SER A 551 -20.49 4.84 -19.50
CA SER A 551 -19.33 3.94 -19.43
C SER A 551 -19.06 3.24 -20.76
N LEU A 552 -17.79 3.25 -21.18
CA LEU A 552 -17.31 2.61 -22.41
C LEU A 552 -16.00 1.86 -22.16
N ASN A 553 -16.02 0.53 -22.30
CA ASN A 553 -14.82 -0.30 -22.26
C ASN A 553 -14.63 -1.00 -23.62
N LEU A 554 -13.50 -0.74 -24.26
CA LEU A 554 -13.06 -1.34 -25.51
C LEU A 554 -11.62 -1.88 -25.39
N GLU A 555 -11.19 -2.26 -24.18
CA GLU A 555 -9.86 -2.83 -23.91
C GLU A 555 -9.54 -4.00 -24.86
N ASP A 556 -8.26 -4.18 -25.19
CA ASP A 556 -7.77 -5.38 -25.89
C ASP A 556 -8.51 -5.62 -27.22
N ASN A 557 -8.51 -4.57 -28.03
CA ASN A 557 -9.01 -4.54 -29.39
C ASN A 557 -7.93 -3.95 -30.32
N ASN A 558 -8.24 -3.86 -31.61
CA ASN A 558 -7.32 -3.40 -32.65
C ASN A 558 -7.63 -1.96 -33.11
N LEU A 559 -8.20 -1.12 -32.24
CA LEU A 559 -8.57 0.26 -32.57
C LEU A 559 -7.33 1.12 -32.82
N SER A 560 -7.39 1.98 -33.84
CA SER A 560 -6.34 2.97 -34.15
C SER A 560 -6.80 4.42 -33.98
N THR A 561 -8.11 4.65 -33.98
CA THR A 561 -8.81 5.92 -33.73
C THR A 561 -10.18 5.63 -33.14
N ILE A 562 -10.73 6.58 -32.37
CA ILE A 562 -12.12 6.59 -31.91
C ILE A 562 -12.66 8.02 -31.96
N ASP A 563 -13.95 8.20 -32.24
CA ASP A 563 -14.66 9.48 -32.16
C ASP A 563 -15.61 9.44 -30.95
N LEU A 564 -15.35 10.30 -29.98
CA LEU A 564 -16.10 10.42 -28.72
C LEU A 564 -16.88 11.74 -28.63
N THR A 565 -17.00 12.48 -29.74
CA THR A 565 -17.64 13.81 -29.77
C THR A 565 -19.14 13.77 -29.49
N GLY A 566 -19.78 12.61 -29.68
CA GLY A 566 -21.19 12.38 -29.38
C GLY A 566 -21.48 11.99 -27.93
N ASN A 567 -20.47 11.79 -27.07
CA ASN A 567 -20.62 11.15 -25.75
C ASN A 567 -20.25 12.08 -24.59
N PRO A 568 -20.92 13.25 -24.42
CA PRO A 568 -20.53 14.26 -23.43
C PRO A 568 -20.76 13.81 -21.98
N TYR A 569 -21.58 12.79 -21.75
CA TYR A 569 -21.90 12.25 -20.43
C TYR A 569 -21.00 11.08 -19.98
N LEU A 570 -19.95 10.77 -20.75
CA LEU A 570 -19.04 9.67 -20.46
C LEU A 570 -18.22 9.96 -19.18
N LYS A 571 -18.41 9.12 -18.15
CA LYS A 571 -17.69 9.14 -16.86
C LYS A 571 -16.54 8.14 -16.80
N SER A 572 -16.70 6.98 -17.43
CA SER A 572 -15.68 5.92 -17.45
C SER A 572 -15.29 5.52 -18.87
N LEU A 573 -13.98 5.46 -19.14
CA LEU A 573 -13.42 5.11 -20.44
C LEU A 573 -12.18 4.22 -20.28
N ASN A 574 -12.27 2.97 -20.73
CA ASN A 574 -11.12 2.08 -20.90
C ASN A 574 -10.89 1.81 -22.39
N LEU A 575 -9.71 2.21 -22.89
CA LEU A 575 -9.21 1.97 -24.25
C LEU A 575 -7.84 1.27 -24.22
N SER A 576 -7.50 0.63 -23.10
CA SER A 576 -6.23 -0.03 -22.87
C SER A 576 -5.95 -1.11 -23.91
N ARG A 577 -4.67 -1.42 -24.14
CA ARG A 577 -4.18 -2.48 -25.04
C ARG A 577 -4.69 -2.34 -26.49
N ASN A 578 -4.97 -1.10 -26.93
CA ASN A 578 -5.30 -0.75 -28.32
C ASN A 578 -4.14 -0.06 -29.06
N SER A 579 -4.22 0.01 -30.38
CA SER A 579 -3.23 0.65 -31.25
C SER A 579 -3.47 2.17 -31.47
N LEU A 580 -4.07 2.85 -30.49
CA LEU A 580 -4.36 4.29 -30.57
C LEU A 580 -3.07 5.11 -30.61
N THR A 581 -3.03 6.12 -31.49
CA THR A 581 -1.88 7.07 -31.61
C THR A 581 -2.25 8.52 -31.25
N SER A 582 -3.54 8.82 -31.19
CA SER A 582 -4.12 10.09 -30.74
C SER A 582 -5.55 9.84 -30.24
N ILE A 583 -5.99 10.67 -29.29
CA ILE A 583 -7.37 10.70 -28.79
C ILE A 583 -7.81 12.16 -28.58
N ASP A 584 -9.09 12.47 -28.80
CA ASP A 584 -9.69 13.76 -28.46
C ASP A 584 -10.74 13.54 -27.37
N LEU A 585 -10.52 14.14 -26.21
CA LEU A 585 -11.38 14.06 -25.02
C LEU A 585 -12.05 15.40 -24.69
N THR A 586 -12.00 16.38 -25.60
CA THR A 586 -12.41 17.78 -25.37
C THR A 586 -13.87 17.93 -24.93
N ASN A 587 -14.75 17.02 -25.37
CA ASN A 587 -16.18 17.07 -25.05
C ASN A 587 -16.56 16.22 -23.82
N ASN A 588 -15.71 15.29 -23.39
CA ASN A 588 -15.98 14.33 -22.31
C ASN A 588 -15.62 14.97 -20.94
N THR A 589 -16.12 16.18 -20.69
CA THR A 589 -15.66 17.03 -19.57
C THR A 589 -15.96 16.48 -18.18
N ILE A 590 -16.92 15.55 -18.08
CA ILE A 590 -17.28 14.84 -16.85
C ILE A 590 -16.60 13.47 -16.71
N LEU A 591 -15.59 13.17 -17.53
CA LEU A 591 -14.83 11.94 -17.43
C LEU A 591 -14.06 11.90 -16.09
N GLU A 592 -14.27 10.83 -15.33
CA GLU A 592 -13.74 10.59 -13.99
C GLU A 592 -12.71 9.44 -13.97
N ASP A 593 -12.95 8.39 -14.75
CA ASP A 593 -12.11 7.19 -14.83
C ASP A 593 -11.56 7.03 -16.26
N LEU A 594 -10.24 7.08 -16.43
CA LEU A 594 -9.55 6.96 -17.72
C LEU A 594 -8.43 5.92 -17.69
N GLU A 595 -8.61 4.82 -18.41
CA GLU A 595 -7.61 3.76 -18.57
C GLU A 595 -7.11 3.70 -20.03
N LEU A 596 -5.80 3.94 -20.21
CA LEU A 596 -5.11 4.03 -21.51
C LEU A 596 -3.88 3.11 -21.56
N GLN A 597 -3.77 2.12 -20.68
CA GLN A 597 -2.60 1.26 -20.52
C GLN A 597 -2.18 0.61 -21.85
N ALA A 598 -0.88 0.55 -22.12
CA ALA A 598 -0.29 -0.07 -23.32
C ALA A 598 -0.89 0.42 -24.65
N THR A 599 -1.19 1.72 -24.74
CA THR A 599 -1.54 2.41 -26.00
C THR A 599 -0.33 3.11 -26.62
N ASN A 600 -0.38 3.39 -27.93
CA ASN A 600 0.72 4.03 -28.66
C ASN A 600 0.61 5.56 -28.69
N LEU A 601 0.03 6.17 -27.65
CA LEU A 601 -0.17 7.63 -27.57
C LEU A 601 1.15 8.36 -27.35
N SER A 602 1.45 9.33 -28.21
CA SER A 602 2.64 10.18 -28.08
C SER A 602 2.39 11.51 -27.36
N THR A 603 1.11 11.88 -27.19
CA THR A 603 0.62 13.07 -26.48
C THR A 603 -0.78 12.81 -25.94
N LEU A 604 -1.12 13.40 -24.80
CA LEU A 604 -2.46 13.39 -24.21
C LEU A 604 -2.83 14.80 -23.74
N ASP A 605 -3.99 15.31 -24.13
CA ASP A 605 -4.59 16.54 -23.59
C ASP A 605 -5.84 16.16 -22.81
N ILE A 606 -5.76 16.29 -21.48
CA ILE A 606 -6.87 16.08 -20.54
C ILE A 606 -7.24 17.37 -19.80
N THR A 607 -6.84 18.53 -20.32
CA THR A 607 -7.05 19.84 -19.66
C THR A 607 -8.53 20.26 -19.58
N LYS A 608 -9.44 19.49 -20.20
CA LYS A 608 -10.91 19.65 -20.14
C LYS A 608 -11.62 18.63 -19.26
N ASN A 609 -10.94 17.55 -18.89
CA ASN A 609 -11.51 16.43 -18.13
C ASN A 609 -11.30 16.71 -16.64
N THR A 610 -11.85 17.84 -16.17
CA THR A 610 -11.64 18.36 -14.80
C THR A 610 -12.30 17.50 -13.72
N ALA A 611 -13.13 16.55 -14.12
CA ALA A 611 -13.73 15.56 -13.24
C ALA A 611 -12.83 14.34 -12.96
N LEU A 612 -11.69 14.17 -13.66
CA LEU A 612 -10.82 13.00 -13.52
C LEU A 612 -10.41 12.76 -12.07
N VAL A 613 -10.71 11.54 -11.61
CA VAL A 613 -10.35 10.96 -10.31
C VAL A 613 -9.26 9.91 -10.50
N ASN A 614 -9.38 9.07 -11.53
CA ASN A 614 -8.51 7.92 -11.76
C ASN A 614 -7.89 7.93 -13.15
N LEU A 615 -6.58 7.74 -13.20
CA LEU A 615 -5.80 7.85 -14.44
C LEU A 615 -4.77 6.72 -14.51
N ASN A 616 -4.97 5.77 -15.43
CA ASN A 616 -4.02 4.68 -15.70
C ASN A 616 -3.36 4.87 -17.07
N LEU A 617 -2.03 5.03 -17.05
CA LEU A 617 -1.16 5.39 -18.17
C LEU A 617 0.02 4.41 -18.31
N ASN A 618 -0.07 3.21 -17.71
CA ASN A 618 1.04 2.25 -17.70
C ASN A 618 1.43 1.85 -19.13
N GLY A 619 2.72 1.84 -19.45
CA GLY A 619 3.25 1.49 -20.77
C GLY A 619 2.84 2.45 -21.89
N VAL A 620 2.56 3.73 -21.60
CA VAL A 620 2.22 4.74 -22.62
C VAL A 620 3.44 5.65 -22.92
N PRO A 621 3.91 5.72 -24.18
CA PRO A 621 5.22 6.31 -24.53
C PRO A 621 5.18 7.83 -24.81
N PHE A 622 4.58 8.61 -23.90
CA PHE A 622 4.65 10.08 -23.97
C PHE A 622 5.64 10.67 -22.96
N SER A 623 6.22 11.81 -23.33
CA SER A 623 7.31 12.46 -22.56
C SER A 623 6.87 13.70 -21.75
N SER A 624 5.59 14.07 -21.82
CA SER A 624 5.02 15.18 -21.04
C SER A 624 3.51 15.03 -20.87
N LEU A 625 3.01 15.39 -19.68
CA LEU A 625 1.59 15.43 -19.34
C LEU A 625 1.28 16.69 -18.54
N ASP A 626 0.15 17.35 -18.82
CA ASP A 626 -0.34 18.50 -18.05
C ASP A 626 -1.57 18.08 -17.23
N LEU A 627 -1.42 18.10 -15.90
CA LEU A 627 -2.45 17.75 -14.92
C LEU A 627 -3.06 18.98 -14.23
N SER A 628 -2.70 20.20 -14.63
CA SER A 628 -2.97 21.42 -13.87
C SER A 628 -4.45 21.76 -13.66
N ASN A 629 -5.36 21.17 -14.44
CA ASN A 629 -6.80 21.34 -14.31
C ASN A 629 -7.51 20.11 -13.69
N ASN A 630 -6.79 19.01 -13.44
CA ASN A 630 -7.36 17.72 -13.03
C ASN A 630 -7.32 17.56 -11.50
N THR A 631 -7.71 18.61 -10.76
CA THR A 631 -7.53 18.72 -9.30
C THR A 631 -8.34 17.74 -8.45
N LYS A 632 -9.18 16.91 -9.09
CA LYS A 632 -9.91 15.79 -8.48
C LYS A 632 -9.15 14.46 -8.49
N LEU A 633 -7.98 14.38 -9.14
CA LEU A 633 -7.21 13.13 -9.21
C LEU A 633 -6.83 12.62 -7.82
N GLU A 634 -7.23 11.39 -7.55
CA GLU A 634 -6.97 10.61 -6.33
C GLU A 634 -5.93 9.52 -6.63
N VAL A 635 -5.97 8.91 -7.81
CA VAL A 635 -5.07 7.79 -8.19
C VAL A 635 -4.45 8.00 -9.57
N ILE A 636 -3.12 7.87 -9.65
CA ILE A 636 -2.36 7.91 -10.91
C ILE A 636 -1.39 6.71 -11.00
N TYR A 637 -1.55 5.89 -12.05
CA TYR A 637 -0.57 4.89 -12.47
C TYR A 637 0.09 5.34 -13.78
N GLY A 638 1.43 5.29 -13.85
CA GLY A 638 2.21 5.62 -15.03
C GLY A 638 3.52 4.83 -15.14
N GLU A 639 3.48 3.56 -14.77
CA GLU A 639 4.57 2.59 -14.92
C GLU A 639 5.04 2.48 -16.37
N GLU A 640 6.32 2.16 -16.62
CA GLU A 640 6.92 2.05 -17.95
C GLU A 640 6.73 3.32 -18.84
N SER A 641 6.57 4.51 -18.25
CA SER A 641 6.36 5.76 -19.00
C SER A 641 7.66 6.53 -19.30
N ASP A 642 7.72 7.13 -20.49
CA ASP A 642 8.82 8.00 -20.96
C ASP A 642 8.86 9.39 -20.25
N LEU A 643 8.11 9.58 -19.17
CA LEU A 643 8.02 10.84 -18.43
C LEU A 643 9.31 11.15 -17.67
N GLN A 644 9.88 12.33 -17.92
CA GLN A 644 11.08 12.83 -17.20
C GLN A 644 10.74 13.66 -15.96
N THR A 645 9.55 14.25 -15.95
CA THR A 645 8.96 15.04 -14.86
C THR A 645 7.44 14.94 -14.93
N ILE A 646 6.78 15.03 -13.78
CA ILE A 646 5.32 15.16 -13.67
C ILE A 646 5.02 16.30 -12.69
N ASN A 647 4.01 17.11 -12.99
CA ASN A 647 3.60 18.22 -12.13
C ASN A 647 2.29 17.87 -11.40
N THR A 648 2.42 17.44 -10.14
CA THR A 648 1.31 17.10 -9.24
C THR A 648 0.85 18.29 -8.38
N THR A 649 1.38 19.50 -8.63
CA THR A 649 1.04 20.71 -7.86
C THR A 649 -0.45 21.02 -7.97
N GLY A 650 -1.14 21.07 -6.84
CA GLY A 650 -2.58 21.35 -6.78
C GLY A 650 -3.49 20.13 -6.87
N LEU A 651 -2.93 18.91 -7.06
CA LEU A 651 -3.67 17.65 -6.92
C LEU A 651 -3.83 17.29 -5.44
N VAL A 652 -4.57 18.12 -4.69
CA VAL A 652 -4.68 18.05 -3.23
C VAL A 652 -5.43 16.81 -2.73
N LYS A 653 -6.21 16.16 -3.61
CA LYS A 653 -6.87 14.87 -3.39
C LYS A 653 -6.01 13.64 -3.74
N LEU A 654 -4.77 13.81 -4.22
CA LEU A 654 -3.95 12.68 -4.67
C LEU A 654 -3.54 11.79 -3.49
N GLU A 655 -4.07 10.56 -3.47
CA GLU A 655 -3.86 9.52 -2.46
C GLU A 655 -2.84 8.47 -2.92
N GLU A 656 -2.83 8.11 -4.21
CA GLU A 656 -1.94 7.11 -4.79
C GLU A 656 -1.16 7.67 -6.00
N LEU A 657 0.17 7.51 -5.98
CA LEU A 657 1.04 7.89 -7.09
C LEU A 657 2.07 6.78 -7.39
N HIS A 658 1.93 6.15 -8.56
CA HIS A 658 2.72 4.98 -8.96
C HIS A 658 3.42 5.19 -10.31
N PHE A 659 4.76 5.19 -10.29
CA PHE A 659 5.63 5.32 -11.45
C PHE A 659 6.86 4.41 -11.29
N SER A 660 6.81 3.22 -11.87
CA SER A 660 7.94 2.30 -11.97
C SER A 660 8.59 2.33 -13.38
N GLU A 661 9.84 1.88 -13.48
CA GLU A 661 10.60 1.71 -14.76
C GLU A 661 10.65 2.97 -15.66
N GLY A 662 10.63 4.15 -15.04
CA GLY A 662 10.46 5.44 -15.71
C GLY A 662 11.72 6.32 -15.81
N SER A 663 11.55 7.52 -16.40
CA SER A 663 12.61 8.52 -16.51
C SER A 663 12.53 9.68 -15.50
N ILE A 664 11.62 9.59 -14.51
CA ILE A 664 11.36 10.69 -13.57
C ILE A 664 12.63 11.02 -12.76
N SER A 665 13.04 12.29 -12.82
CA SER A 665 14.29 12.78 -12.19
C SER A 665 14.07 13.81 -11.07
N SER A 666 12.88 14.41 -11.02
CA SER A 666 12.43 15.33 -9.96
C SER A 666 10.92 15.30 -9.83
N LEU A 667 10.42 15.39 -8.59
CA LEU A 667 9.01 15.39 -8.24
C LEU A 667 8.78 16.36 -7.07
N ASP A 668 7.70 17.15 -7.11
CA ASP A 668 7.30 18.08 -6.05
C ASP A 668 5.95 17.63 -5.48
N LEU A 669 5.98 17.07 -4.27
CA LEU A 669 4.79 16.56 -3.57
C LEU A 669 4.28 17.50 -2.48
N SER A 670 4.78 18.75 -2.44
CA SER A 670 4.55 19.69 -1.34
C SER A 670 3.07 20.08 -1.15
N THR A 671 2.21 19.87 -2.15
CA THR A 671 0.75 20.09 -2.06
C THR A 671 -0.08 18.82 -1.94
N ASN A 672 0.51 17.63 -2.08
CA ASN A 672 -0.20 16.35 -2.15
C ASN A 672 -0.35 15.76 -0.73
N THR A 673 -1.00 16.51 0.16
CA THR A 673 -1.07 16.19 1.61
C THR A 673 -1.91 14.96 1.94
N ALA A 674 -2.78 14.53 1.01
CA ALA A 674 -3.61 13.33 1.15
C ALA A 674 -2.89 12.02 0.75
N LEU A 675 -1.63 12.08 0.32
CA LEU A 675 -0.92 10.92 -0.25
C LEU A 675 -0.74 9.79 0.79
N ILE A 676 -1.35 8.64 0.50
CA ILE A 676 -1.33 7.40 1.30
C ILE A 676 -0.26 6.44 0.77
N GLU A 677 -0.10 6.34 -0.55
CA GLU A 677 0.90 5.48 -1.17
C GLU A 677 1.71 6.19 -2.26
N LEU A 678 3.03 6.01 -2.19
CA LEU A 678 3.98 6.54 -3.16
C LEU A 678 4.94 5.43 -3.60
N SER A 679 4.86 5.07 -4.88
CA SER A 679 5.79 4.14 -5.53
C SER A 679 6.48 4.85 -6.69
N ILE A 680 7.77 5.18 -6.53
CA ILE A 680 8.61 5.75 -7.60
C ILE A 680 9.84 4.86 -7.82
N ASP A 681 9.62 3.54 -7.95
CA ASP A 681 10.69 2.55 -8.11
C ASP A 681 11.37 2.66 -9.50
N GLU A 682 12.64 2.25 -9.61
CA GLU A 682 13.37 2.11 -10.89
C GLU A 682 13.40 3.37 -11.78
N CYS A 683 13.31 4.54 -11.15
CA CYS A 683 13.39 5.86 -11.78
C CYS A 683 14.77 6.52 -11.60
N ASN A 684 14.87 7.82 -11.90
CA ASN A 684 16.10 8.61 -11.87
C ASN A 684 16.10 9.71 -10.79
N LEU A 685 15.31 9.57 -9.72
CA LEU A 685 15.26 10.57 -8.65
C LEU A 685 16.64 10.79 -8.02
N SER A 686 16.94 12.05 -7.69
CA SER A 686 18.16 12.44 -6.96
C SER A 686 17.89 12.93 -5.54
N SER A 687 16.71 13.50 -5.32
CA SER A 687 16.21 13.92 -4.01
C SER A 687 14.69 13.95 -4.02
N ILE A 688 14.06 13.71 -2.87
CA ILE A 688 12.62 13.94 -2.67
C ILE A 688 12.35 14.61 -1.32
N ASP A 689 11.34 15.48 -1.27
CA ASP A 689 10.85 16.11 -0.05
C ASP A 689 9.43 15.62 0.22
N LEU A 690 9.24 14.96 1.36
CA LEU A 690 8.00 14.35 1.82
C LEU A 690 7.48 15.01 3.09
N SER A 691 8.00 16.20 3.44
CA SER A 691 7.73 16.87 4.71
C SER A 691 6.29 17.35 4.92
N ASN A 692 5.44 17.27 3.88
CA ASN A 692 4.00 17.57 3.94
C ASN A 692 3.10 16.33 3.75
N ASN A 693 3.66 15.14 3.53
CA ASN A 693 2.93 13.93 3.15
C ASN A 693 2.80 12.98 4.36
N THR A 694 2.22 13.46 5.46
CA THR A 694 2.18 12.75 6.76
C THR A 694 1.22 11.56 6.81
N GLU A 695 0.28 11.49 5.86
CA GLU A 695 -0.70 10.40 5.76
C GLU A 695 -0.15 9.14 5.07
N LEU A 696 1.08 9.20 4.52
CA LEU A 696 1.74 8.08 3.87
C LEU A 696 1.73 6.84 4.77
N THR A 697 1.20 5.75 4.22
CA THR A 697 1.20 4.40 4.80
C THR A 697 2.29 3.53 4.17
N ASN A 698 2.51 3.67 2.87
CA ASN A 698 3.49 2.89 2.09
C ASN A 698 4.39 3.82 1.26
N LEU A 699 5.70 3.60 1.31
CA LEU A 699 6.69 4.37 0.54
C LEU A 699 7.75 3.46 -0.11
N TYR A 700 7.77 3.42 -1.43
CA TYR A 700 8.71 2.65 -2.24
C TYR A 700 9.48 3.60 -3.19
N LEU A 701 10.80 3.66 -3.03
CA LEU A 701 11.73 4.46 -3.85
C LEU A 701 12.95 3.63 -4.29
N ASN A 702 12.76 2.32 -4.44
CA ASN A 702 13.82 1.35 -4.73
C ASN A 702 14.50 1.63 -6.08
N ASN A 703 15.75 1.20 -6.20
CA ASN A 703 16.54 1.22 -7.43
C ASN A 703 16.74 2.62 -8.07
N ASN A 704 16.39 3.72 -7.37
CA ASN A 704 16.76 5.07 -7.77
C ASN A 704 18.26 5.30 -7.53
N ALA A 705 19.09 4.88 -8.49
CA ALA A 705 20.55 4.85 -8.38
C ALA A 705 21.23 6.23 -8.20
N ASN A 706 20.46 7.34 -8.26
CA ASN A 706 20.94 8.70 -8.00
C ASN A 706 20.41 9.30 -6.67
N LEU A 707 19.47 8.63 -5.99
CA LEU A 707 18.72 9.19 -4.85
C LEU A 707 19.62 9.27 -3.61
N ALA A 708 20.05 10.48 -3.25
CA ALA A 708 20.97 10.74 -2.14
C ALA A 708 20.31 11.42 -0.93
N THR A 709 19.09 11.95 -1.08
CA THR A 709 18.39 12.66 0.00
C THR A 709 16.88 12.39 -0.03
N VAL A 710 16.35 11.94 1.10
CA VAL A 710 14.90 11.88 1.37
C VAL A 710 14.65 12.78 2.58
N THR A 711 13.79 13.79 2.43
CA THR A 711 13.46 14.72 3.53
C THR A 711 12.11 14.36 4.13
N PHE A 712 12.09 14.08 5.42
CA PHE A 712 10.86 13.88 6.20
C PHE A 712 10.56 15.10 7.07
N SER A 713 9.31 15.21 7.53
CA SER A 713 8.89 16.24 8.48
C SER A 713 9.39 15.95 9.90
N ASN A 714 9.51 16.98 10.74
CA ASN A 714 9.74 16.82 12.18
C ASN A 714 8.44 16.53 12.97
N GLN A 715 7.39 16.04 12.30
CA GLN A 715 6.12 15.60 12.87
C GLN A 715 5.97 14.09 12.67
N SER A 716 5.20 13.42 13.54
CA SER A 716 5.06 11.97 13.50
C SER A 716 4.24 11.47 12.31
N TYR A 717 4.84 10.60 11.50
CA TYR A 717 4.19 9.79 10.48
C TYR A 717 3.53 8.58 11.18
N ASN A 718 2.31 8.77 11.68
CA ASN A 718 1.60 7.74 12.46
C ASN A 718 1.01 6.63 11.58
N ASN A 719 0.91 6.86 10.26
CA ASN A 719 0.32 5.92 9.32
C ASN A 719 1.39 5.06 8.61
N LEU A 720 2.63 5.54 8.47
CA LEU A 720 3.68 4.86 7.71
C LEU A 720 4.02 3.49 8.31
N ARG A 721 3.65 2.42 7.60
CA ARG A 721 3.90 1.00 7.93
C ARG A 721 5.08 0.44 7.17
N GLU A 722 5.25 0.79 5.89
CA GLU A 722 6.30 0.25 5.03
C GLU A 722 7.15 1.36 4.38
N LEU A 723 8.49 1.23 4.52
CA LEU A 723 9.48 2.14 3.94
C LEU A 723 10.57 1.34 3.21
N SER A 724 10.67 1.45 1.88
CA SER A 724 11.73 0.81 1.11
C SER A 724 12.49 1.79 0.22
N LEU A 725 13.80 1.89 0.47
CA LEU A 725 14.76 2.79 -0.16
C LEU A 725 15.97 2.01 -0.71
N SER A 726 15.77 0.72 -1.06
CA SER A 726 16.86 -0.19 -1.39
C SER A 726 17.50 0.16 -2.74
N SER A 727 18.81 -0.09 -2.90
CA SER A 727 19.60 0.26 -4.10
C SER A 727 19.57 1.76 -4.44
N THR A 728 19.79 2.62 -3.44
CA THR A 728 19.89 4.08 -3.56
C THR A 728 21.24 4.60 -3.04
N LEU A 729 21.46 5.91 -3.06
CA LEU A 729 22.69 6.57 -2.58
C LEU A 729 22.50 7.31 -1.24
N ILE A 730 21.44 7.03 -0.49
CA ILE A 730 21.18 7.69 0.79
C ILE A 730 22.27 7.36 1.83
N GLU A 731 22.85 8.41 2.44
CA GLU A 731 23.95 8.29 3.43
C GLU A 731 23.45 8.32 4.88
N SER A 732 22.21 8.77 5.12
CA SER A 732 21.62 8.88 6.46
C SER A 732 20.08 8.85 6.39
N LEU A 733 19.45 8.40 7.47
CA LEU A 733 18.00 8.28 7.60
C LEU A 733 17.60 8.48 9.07
N ASP A 734 16.67 9.39 9.35
CA ASP A 734 16.11 9.61 10.69
C ASP A 734 14.70 8.99 10.75
N LEU A 735 14.55 7.98 11.62
CA LEU A 735 13.33 7.19 11.78
C LEU A 735 12.55 7.55 13.06
N SER A 736 13.04 8.52 13.83
CA SER A 736 12.46 8.90 15.13
C SER A 736 11.03 9.46 15.04
N TYR A 737 10.61 9.84 13.84
CA TYR A 737 9.27 10.34 13.53
C TYR A 737 8.30 9.26 13.01
N MET A 738 8.68 7.98 12.94
CA MET A 738 7.89 6.90 12.31
C MET A 738 7.48 5.81 13.31
N PRO A 739 6.69 6.12 14.35
CA PRO A 739 6.44 5.22 15.48
C PRO A 739 5.65 3.95 15.12
N ALA A 740 4.96 3.96 13.97
CA ALA A 740 4.13 2.86 13.49
C ALA A 740 4.80 1.99 12.40
N LEU A 741 6.07 2.23 12.08
CA LEU A 741 6.79 1.53 11.03
C LEU A 741 6.93 0.03 11.36
N GLU A 742 6.40 -0.84 10.51
CA GLU A 742 6.44 -2.31 10.62
C GLU A 742 7.56 -2.93 9.78
N THR A 743 7.80 -2.38 8.59
CA THR A 743 8.79 -2.86 7.61
C THR A 743 9.72 -1.73 7.17
N ILE A 744 11.03 -1.99 7.18
CA ILE A 744 12.04 -1.12 6.56
C ILE A 744 13.02 -1.88 5.66
N GLY A 745 13.25 -1.34 4.46
CA GLY A 745 14.26 -1.80 3.50
C GLY A 745 15.24 -0.70 3.11
N VAL A 746 16.51 -0.85 3.47
CA VAL A 746 17.62 0.04 3.12
C VAL A 746 18.83 -0.73 2.58
N SER A 747 18.57 -1.88 1.95
CA SER A 747 19.62 -2.74 1.38
C SER A 747 20.37 -2.04 0.24
N ASN A 748 21.67 -2.28 0.10
CA ASN A 748 22.52 -1.70 -0.96
C ASN A 748 22.46 -0.15 -1.01
N THR A 749 22.50 0.51 0.15
CA THR A 749 22.52 1.98 0.31
C THR A 749 23.92 2.50 0.68
N LYS A 750 24.03 3.68 1.30
CA LYS A 750 25.27 4.28 1.81
C LYS A 750 25.15 4.65 3.30
N ILE A 751 24.16 4.10 4.01
CA ILE A 751 23.87 4.40 5.41
C ILE A 751 24.94 3.79 6.31
N SER A 752 25.72 4.62 6.99
CA SER A 752 26.73 4.19 7.97
C SER A 752 26.18 3.99 9.38
N SER A 753 25.04 4.59 9.71
CA SER A 753 24.40 4.47 11.02
C SER A 753 22.89 4.39 10.89
N LEU A 754 22.27 3.38 11.50
CA LEU A 754 20.83 3.20 11.55
C LEU A 754 20.38 2.96 12.99
N ASP A 755 19.49 3.82 13.49
CA ASP A 755 18.87 3.70 14.81
C ASP A 755 17.36 3.54 14.64
N ILE A 756 16.83 2.42 15.11
CA ILE A 756 15.39 2.10 15.10
C ILE A 756 14.82 1.98 16.52
N SER A 757 15.53 2.44 17.55
CA SER A 757 15.10 2.37 18.96
C SER A 757 13.77 3.07 19.23
N GLN A 758 13.33 3.97 18.35
CA GLN A 758 12.06 4.70 18.42
C GLN A 758 10.94 4.08 17.56
N ASN A 759 11.15 2.90 16.96
CA ASN A 759 10.18 2.20 16.10
C ASN A 759 9.72 0.91 16.81
N PRO A 760 8.88 0.99 17.86
CA PRO A 760 8.59 -0.13 18.77
C PRO A 760 7.67 -1.20 18.19
N VAL A 761 7.11 -1.00 16.98
CA VAL A 761 6.31 -2.01 16.28
C VAL A 761 7.05 -2.64 15.10
N LEU A 762 8.30 -2.25 14.83
CA LEU A 762 9.06 -2.77 13.69
C LEU A 762 9.23 -4.29 13.82
N ARG A 763 8.83 -5.00 12.76
CA ARG A 763 8.88 -6.46 12.65
C ARG A 763 9.92 -6.88 11.60
N ARG A 764 10.22 -6.04 10.62
CA ARG A 764 11.03 -6.41 9.46
C ARG A 764 12.10 -5.38 9.12
N LEU A 765 13.35 -5.82 9.06
CA LEU A 765 14.52 -5.00 8.72
C LEU A 765 15.38 -5.68 7.65
N SER A 766 15.46 -5.06 6.47
CA SER A 766 16.39 -5.41 5.40
C SER A 766 17.44 -4.31 5.28
N ALA A 767 18.68 -4.57 5.68
CA ALA A 767 19.79 -3.62 5.64
C ALA A 767 21.10 -4.26 5.16
N ASN A 768 21.01 -5.31 4.33
CA ASN A 768 22.18 -5.95 3.75
C ASN A 768 22.92 -5.01 2.78
N ASP A 769 24.25 -5.04 2.77
CA ASP A 769 25.12 -4.20 1.92
C ASP A 769 24.90 -2.68 2.05
N ALA A 770 24.29 -2.23 3.16
CA ALA A 770 23.96 -0.81 3.41
C ALA A 770 25.17 0.08 3.74
N GLN A 771 26.31 -0.53 4.08
CA GLN A 771 27.55 0.10 4.58
C GLN A 771 27.52 0.52 6.06
N LEU A 772 26.71 -0.16 6.87
CA LEU A 772 26.58 0.12 8.30
C LEU A 772 27.91 -0.07 9.04
N GLU A 773 28.21 0.89 9.91
CA GLU A 773 29.20 0.82 10.98
C GLU A 773 28.49 0.74 12.36
N ILE A 774 27.29 1.33 12.46
CA ILE A 774 26.43 1.39 13.66
C ILE A 774 25.03 0.87 13.32
N LEU A 775 24.48 -0.02 14.16
CA LEU A 775 23.08 -0.46 14.07
C LEU A 775 22.50 -0.64 15.49
N ASN A 776 21.52 0.20 15.85
CA ASN A 776 20.77 0.08 17.10
C ASN A 776 19.37 -0.44 16.83
N ILE A 777 19.09 -1.69 17.22
CA ILE A 777 17.77 -2.32 17.13
C ILE A 777 17.06 -2.46 18.48
N LYS A 778 17.56 -1.82 19.54
CA LYS A 778 17.03 -1.93 20.90
C LYS A 778 15.75 -1.09 21.09
N ASN A 779 14.65 -1.60 20.54
CA ASN A 779 13.35 -0.92 20.44
C ASN A 779 12.29 -1.50 21.40
N GLY A 780 12.66 -2.43 22.28
CA GLY A 780 11.74 -3.18 23.14
C GLY A 780 10.94 -4.27 22.42
N ASN A 781 11.22 -4.53 21.14
CA ASN A 781 10.41 -5.36 20.25
C ASN A 781 11.21 -6.50 19.59
N ASN A 782 12.48 -6.74 19.96
CA ASN A 782 13.33 -7.76 19.33
C ASN A 782 12.67 -9.15 19.21
N SER A 783 11.88 -9.57 20.21
CA SER A 783 11.16 -10.86 20.18
C SER A 783 10.07 -10.97 19.11
N ASN A 784 9.64 -9.85 18.53
CA ASN A 784 8.57 -9.76 17.54
C ASN A 784 9.10 -9.40 16.14
N PHE A 785 10.42 -9.26 15.98
CA PHE A 785 11.03 -9.25 14.67
C PHE A 785 10.76 -10.59 14.00
N THR A 786 10.11 -10.48 12.86
CA THR A 786 9.87 -11.57 11.94
C THR A 786 11.01 -11.58 10.91
N TYR A 787 11.44 -10.44 10.32
CA TYR A 787 12.64 -10.33 9.44
C TYR A 787 13.81 -9.54 10.01
N PHE A 788 15.00 -10.11 9.92
CA PHE A 788 16.26 -9.40 10.11
C PHE A 788 17.35 -9.84 9.11
N ASP A 789 17.88 -8.88 8.33
CA ASP A 789 19.11 -9.04 7.55
C ASP A 789 19.99 -7.79 7.64
N ALA A 790 21.22 -7.97 8.13
CA ALA A 790 22.26 -6.94 8.19
C ALA A 790 23.61 -7.46 7.64
N SER A 791 23.58 -8.43 6.73
CA SER A 791 24.78 -9.03 6.10
C SER A 791 25.47 -8.09 5.07
N GLY A 792 26.72 -8.35 4.72
CA GLY A 792 27.49 -7.50 3.77
C GLY A 792 28.00 -6.18 4.37
N ASN A 793 27.69 -5.88 5.63
CA ASN A 793 28.13 -4.69 6.35
C ASN A 793 29.49 -4.95 7.00
N THR A 794 30.53 -5.08 6.18
CA THR A 794 31.91 -5.48 6.61
C THR A 794 32.57 -4.62 7.69
N LYS A 795 32.05 -3.41 7.99
CA LYS A 795 32.50 -2.53 9.08
C LYS A 795 31.65 -2.61 10.34
N LEU A 796 30.43 -3.13 10.26
CA LEU A 796 29.58 -3.38 11.42
C LEU A 796 30.25 -4.43 12.31
N THR A 797 30.32 -4.16 13.60
CA THR A 797 31.00 -5.02 14.59
C THR A 797 30.15 -5.27 15.84
N CYS A 798 29.24 -4.35 16.18
CA CYS A 798 28.24 -4.53 17.22
C CYS A 798 26.87 -4.05 16.75
N ILE A 799 25.85 -4.85 17.01
CA ILE A 799 24.43 -4.52 16.84
C ILE A 799 23.79 -4.47 18.22
N GLN A 800 23.17 -3.33 18.56
CA GLN A 800 22.61 -3.15 19.89
C GLN A 800 21.19 -3.71 19.99
N VAL A 801 20.95 -4.57 20.99
CA VAL A 801 19.72 -5.37 21.14
C VAL A 801 19.08 -5.26 22.52
N ASP A 802 17.82 -5.65 22.62
CA ASP A 802 17.08 -5.84 23.88
C ASP A 802 17.51 -7.12 24.61
N ASP A 803 17.69 -8.21 23.85
CA ASP A 803 17.97 -9.57 24.34
C ASP A 803 18.99 -10.25 23.42
N VAL A 804 20.19 -10.51 23.94
CA VAL A 804 21.30 -11.14 23.20
C VAL A 804 21.05 -12.63 22.95
N ASP A 805 20.49 -13.36 23.92
CA ASP A 805 20.21 -14.80 23.78
C ASP A 805 19.16 -15.03 22.66
N TYR A 806 18.16 -14.16 22.57
CA TYR A 806 17.19 -14.16 21.47
C TYR A 806 17.87 -13.80 20.14
N ALA A 807 18.62 -12.70 20.10
CA ALA A 807 19.26 -12.20 18.88
C ALA A 807 20.23 -13.21 18.27
N ASP A 808 21.13 -13.81 19.06
CA ASP A 808 22.05 -14.86 18.60
C ASP A 808 21.33 -16.11 18.06
N THR A 809 20.13 -16.40 18.58
CA THR A 809 19.31 -17.54 18.15
C THR A 809 18.56 -17.27 16.85
N LYS A 810 18.10 -16.03 16.63
CA LYS A 810 17.11 -15.68 15.59
C LYS A 810 17.69 -14.82 14.46
N PHE A 811 18.54 -13.86 14.76
CA PHE A 811 19.09 -12.90 13.79
C PHE A 811 20.38 -13.44 13.14
N THR A 812 20.24 -14.54 12.40
CA THR A 812 21.37 -15.28 11.82
C THR A 812 22.04 -14.59 10.63
N ARG A 813 21.34 -13.66 9.96
CA ARG A 813 21.84 -12.94 8.78
C ARG A 813 22.62 -11.68 9.16
N LYS A 814 23.85 -11.89 9.64
CA LYS A 814 24.85 -10.85 9.91
C LYS A 814 26.25 -11.34 9.52
N ASP A 815 27.16 -10.40 9.29
CA ASP A 815 28.55 -10.74 9.01
C ASP A 815 29.27 -11.39 10.22
N SER A 816 30.29 -12.19 9.93
CA SER A 816 30.97 -13.02 10.94
C SER A 816 31.72 -12.26 12.04
N GLN A 817 32.08 -10.99 11.79
CA GLN A 817 32.74 -10.13 12.78
C GLN A 817 31.75 -9.38 13.68
N THR A 818 30.46 -9.44 13.38
CA THR A 818 29.42 -8.66 14.05
C THR A 818 28.85 -9.45 15.23
N ASN A 819 28.83 -8.84 16.43
CA ASN A 819 28.22 -9.42 17.63
C ASN A 819 26.95 -8.67 18.04
N PHE A 820 26.10 -9.31 18.83
CA PHE A 820 24.96 -8.66 19.49
C PHE A 820 25.33 -8.29 20.92
N SER A 821 25.05 -7.07 21.34
CA SER A 821 25.22 -6.67 22.75
C SER A 821 24.05 -5.81 23.22
N THR A 822 23.75 -5.85 24.53
CA THR A 822 22.79 -4.90 25.11
C THR A 822 23.39 -3.50 25.29
N ASP A 823 24.71 -3.37 25.20
CA ASP A 823 25.47 -2.13 25.33
C ASP A 823 26.63 -2.08 24.33
N CYS A 824 26.32 -1.72 23.08
CA CYS A 824 27.34 -1.44 22.08
C CYS A 824 28.05 -0.09 22.29
N GLU A 825 27.69 0.74 23.27
CA GLU A 825 28.28 2.09 23.46
C GLU A 825 29.45 2.11 24.46
N SER A 826 29.84 0.96 24.99
CA SER A 826 30.89 0.81 26.00
C SER A 826 32.07 -0.05 25.52
N CYS A 827 33.25 0.55 25.44
CA CYS A 827 34.53 -0.11 25.17
C CYS A 827 35.30 -0.35 26.47
N THR A 828 35.29 -1.60 26.97
CA THR A 828 35.98 -2.02 28.21
C THR A 828 37.33 -2.68 27.91
N MET A 829 38.35 -2.37 28.72
CA MET A 829 39.72 -2.87 28.51
C MET A 829 40.53 -3.06 29.79
N ASN A 830 41.41 -4.06 29.80
CA ASN A 830 42.45 -4.26 30.80
C ASN A 830 43.77 -3.69 30.30
N VAL A 831 44.18 -2.53 30.82
CA VAL A 831 45.40 -1.83 30.36
C VAL A 831 46.53 -1.96 31.37
N ARG A 832 47.73 -2.29 30.88
CA ARG A 832 48.98 -2.32 31.64
C ARG A 832 50.00 -1.37 31.02
N ALA A 833 50.64 -0.55 31.86
CA ALA A 833 51.70 0.36 31.46
C ALA A 833 52.69 0.60 32.61
N ILE A 834 53.92 1.01 32.26
CA ILE A 834 54.94 1.44 33.23
C ILE A 834 55.49 2.78 32.76
N LEU A 835 55.71 3.69 33.70
CA LEU A 835 56.41 4.96 33.49
C LEU A 835 57.87 4.76 33.91
N GLU A 836 58.83 5.10 33.06
CA GLU A 836 60.27 4.88 33.32
C GLU A 836 60.74 5.58 34.60
N GLY A 837 60.27 6.81 34.83
CA GLY A 837 60.65 7.65 35.97
C GLY A 837 60.48 6.97 37.34
N PRO A 838 59.24 6.63 37.75
CA PRO A 838 58.98 6.02 39.04
C PRO A 838 59.34 4.53 39.11
N PHE A 839 59.78 3.88 38.03
CA PHE A 839 59.97 2.42 38.01
C PHE A 839 61.10 1.92 38.94
N ASN A 840 60.76 1.09 39.92
CA ASN A 840 61.69 0.50 40.86
C ASN A 840 62.07 -0.93 40.45
N SER A 841 63.21 -1.04 39.77
CA SER A 841 63.78 -2.33 39.29
C SER A 841 64.11 -3.36 40.38
N SER A 842 64.07 -3.01 41.66
CA SER A 842 64.25 -3.95 42.78
C SER A 842 62.93 -4.55 43.28
N GLU A 843 61.83 -3.80 43.15
CA GLU A 843 60.49 -4.21 43.60
C GLU A 843 59.61 -4.69 42.44
N PHE A 844 59.98 -4.38 41.19
CA PHE A 844 59.21 -4.61 39.96
C PHE A 844 57.84 -3.89 39.95
N GLU A 845 57.75 -2.81 40.72
CA GLU A 845 56.61 -1.89 40.81
C GLU A 845 57.09 -0.45 40.54
N MET A 846 56.15 0.47 40.28
CA MET A 846 56.44 1.92 40.28
C MET A 846 56.30 2.51 41.68
N ASN A 847 57.14 3.49 42.03
CA ASN A 847 57.02 4.28 43.25
C ASN A 847 55.79 5.21 43.17
N ASP A 848 55.16 5.45 44.33
CA ASP A 848 53.97 6.29 44.50
C ASP A 848 54.27 7.57 45.31
N ASP A 849 55.45 8.16 45.09
CA ASP A 849 55.95 9.31 45.86
C ASP A 849 55.02 10.54 45.78
N LEU A 850 54.43 10.83 44.62
CA LEU A 850 53.43 11.90 44.47
C LEU A 850 52.21 11.69 45.37
N ARG A 851 51.77 10.44 45.56
CA ARG A 851 50.66 10.08 46.45
C ARG A 851 51.09 10.22 47.91
N THR A 852 52.24 9.67 48.30
CA THR A 852 52.71 9.73 49.70
C THR A 852 53.00 11.16 50.17
N ASN A 853 53.43 12.03 49.25
CA ASN A 853 53.65 13.46 49.51
C ASN A 853 52.36 14.32 49.42
N ASN A 854 51.19 13.72 49.13
CA ASN A 854 49.90 14.41 48.92
C ASN A 854 49.95 15.47 47.80
N LEU A 855 50.65 15.17 46.71
CA LEU A 855 50.80 16.05 45.55
C LEU A 855 49.80 15.72 44.42
N LEU A 856 49.29 14.49 44.33
CA LEU A 856 48.31 14.10 43.31
C LEU A 856 47.04 14.96 43.38
N PRO A 857 46.60 15.59 42.26
CA PRO A 857 45.36 16.35 42.24
C PRO A 857 44.14 15.42 42.18
N THR A 858 43.00 15.88 42.71
CA THR A 858 41.69 15.22 42.56
C THR A 858 40.99 15.53 41.23
N THR A 859 41.61 16.35 40.39
CA THR A 859 41.16 16.69 39.04
C THR A 859 42.24 16.30 38.06
N SER A 860 41.83 15.62 36.98
CA SER A 860 42.68 15.20 35.89
C SER A 860 43.46 16.38 35.28
N PRO A 861 44.73 16.18 34.87
CA PRO A 861 45.48 17.18 34.10
C PRO A 861 45.09 17.21 32.61
N TYR A 862 44.20 16.33 32.13
CA TYR A 862 43.81 16.17 30.72
C TYR A 862 42.53 16.95 30.36
N GLU A 863 42.17 16.94 29.08
CA GLU A 863 41.08 17.76 28.51
C GLU A 863 39.69 17.44 29.08
N ASP A 864 39.46 16.18 29.50
CA ASP A 864 38.17 15.75 30.06
C ASP A 864 37.87 16.34 31.46
N GLY A 865 38.88 16.90 32.14
CA GLY A 865 38.74 17.50 33.47
C GLY A 865 38.17 16.56 34.54
N ALA A 866 38.28 15.24 34.37
CA ALA A 866 37.65 14.26 35.24
C ALA A 866 38.05 14.40 36.71
N THR A 867 37.18 14.02 37.65
CA THR A 867 37.44 14.19 39.09
C THR A 867 37.25 12.90 39.87
N CYS A 868 37.98 12.76 40.98
CA CYS A 868 37.91 11.62 41.90
C CYS A 868 37.62 12.04 43.35
N ASP A 869 37.21 11.08 44.18
CA ASP A 869 37.17 11.28 45.62
C ASP A 869 38.59 11.16 46.21
N THR A 870 38.93 12.04 47.17
CA THR A 870 40.23 12.04 47.87
C THR A 870 40.60 10.69 48.52
N SER A 871 39.61 9.85 48.84
CA SER A 871 39.81 8.56 49.50
C SER A 871 40.52 7.52 48.64
N ILE A 872 40.52 7.67 47.30
CA ILE A 872 41.27 6.82 46.37
C ILE A 872 42.77 6.82 46.69
N PHE A 873 43.31 7.95 47.16
CA PHE A 873 44.72 8.10 47.50
C PHE A 873 45.12 7.48 48.86
N ASN A 874 44.17 6.94 49.63
CA ASN A 874 44.48 6.25 50.90
C ASN A 874 45.10 4.84 50.70
N THR A 875 44.93 4.24 49.52
CA THR A 875 45.48 2.92 49.18
C THR A 875 47.01 2.97 49.15
N SER A 876 47.69 2.01 49.80
CA SER A 876 49.15 1.99 49.98
C SER A 876 49.82 0.63 49.69
N ASN A 877 49.11 -0.27 49.01
CA ASN A 877 49.66 -1.54 48.52
C ASN A 877 49.98 -1.40 47.01
N SER A 878 50.17 -2.50 46.29
CA SER A 878 50.41 -2.52 44.84
C SER A 878 49.31 -1.84 43.99
N SER A 879 48.13 -1.58 44.56
CA SER A 879 47.03 -0.83 43.92
C SER A 879 47.02 0.67 44.27
N ALA A 880 48.05 1.18 44.94
CA ALA A 880 48.20 2.62 45.16
C ALA A 880 48.37 3.36 43.83
N VAL A 881 47.70 4.51 43.69
CA VAL A 881 47.83 5.37 42.52
C VAL A 881 49.24 5.96 42.46
N VAL A 882 49.88 5.78 41.31
CA VAL A 882 51.12 6.45 40.91
C VAL A 882 50.75 7.81 40.31
N ASP A 883 49.87 7.82 39.31
CA ASP A 883 49.43 9.06 38.64
C ASP A 883 48.17 8.90 37.76
N TRP A 884 47.73 10.01 37.16
CA TRP A 884 46.73 10.11 36.10
C TRP A 884 47.32 9.79 34.72
N VAL A 885 46.63 8.95 33.94
CA VAL A 885 46.90 8.69 32.52
C VAL A 885 45.65 8.95 31.69
N GLU A 886 45.80 9.34 30.43
CA GLU A 886 44.70 9.41 29.46
C GLU A 886 44.79 8.20 28.53
N ILE A 887 43.68 7.49 28.33
CA ILE A 887 43.56 6.50 27.26
C ILE A 887 42.76 7.13 26.12
N GLN A 888 43.25 6.94 24.89
CA GLN A 888 42.64 7.42 23.66
C GLN A 888 42.31 6.21 22.78
N LEU A 889 41.07 6.11 22.31
CA LEU A 889 40.68 5.26 21.19
C LEU A 889 40.90 6.05 19.90
N ARG A 890 41.63 5.46 18.96
CA ARG A 890 41.93 6.07 17.66
C ARG A 890 41.44 5.21 16.51
N SER A 891 41.01 5.86 15.43
CA SER A 891 40.44 5.20 14.25
C SER A 891 41.38 4.15 13.67
N ALA A 892 40.85 2.99 13.29
CA ALA A 892 41.62 1.96 12.59
C ALA A 892 42.00 2.39 11.16
N ASP A 893 41.22 3.30 10.56
CA ASP A 893 41.44 3.83 9.21
C ASP A 893 42.45 5.01 9.20
N ASP A 894 42.46 5.86 10.25
CA ASP A 894 43.50 6.89 10.48
C ASP A 894 43.93 6.97 11.96
N ILE A 895 45.16 6.52 12.25
CA ILE A 895 45.75 6.51 13.60
C ILE A 895 45.96 7.91 14.22
N ASN A 896 45.75 8.99 13.46
CA ASN A 896 45.80 10.37 13.96
C ASN A 896 44.43 10.87 14.47
N GLU A 897 43.33 10.21 14.06
CA GLU A 897 41.98 10.54 14.49
C GLU A 897 41.68 9.93 15.85
N ILE A 898 41.44 10.77 16.87
CA ILE A 898 41.02 10.34 18.21
C ILE A 898 39.49 10.31 18.24
N VAL A 899 38.92 9.11 18.25
CA VAL A 899 37.47 8.85 18.28
C VAL A 899 36.89 9.14 19.67
N ALA A 900 37.58 8.68 20.71
CA ALA A 900 37.20 8.93 22.10
C ALA A 900 38.43 8.97 23.01
N ARG A 901 38.35 9.67 24.14
CA ARG A 901 39.42 9.68 25.16
C ARG A 901 38.86 9.89 26.56
N LYS A 902 39.57 9.41 27.59
CA LYS A 902 39.16 9.55 29.00
C LYS A 902 40.35 9.35 29.94
N SER A 903 40.26 9.98 31.11
CA SER A 903 41.25 9.89 32.19
C SER A 903 41.04 8.69 33.11
N PHE A 904 42.15 8.08 33.53
CA PHE A 904 42.24 6.89 34.37
C PHE A 904 43.41 6.99 35.36
N PHE A 905 43.47 6.07 36.32
CA PHE A 905 44.57 5.98 37.29
C PHE A 905 45.55 4.85 36.97
N LEU A 906 46.84 5.17 36.91
CA LEU A 906 47.91 4.17 36.86
C LEU A 906 48.32 3.75 38.28
N GLN A 907 48.41 2.45 38.53
CA GLN A 907 48.78 1.86 39.83
C GLN A 907 50.22 1.34 39.85
N LYS A 908 50.81 1.21 41.06
CA LYS A 908 52.17 0.68 41.26
C LYS A 908 52.43 -0.65 40.55
N SER A 909 51.40 -1.50 40.50
CA SER A 909 51.36 -2.83 39.89
C SER A 909 51.41 -2.87 38.35
N SER A 910 51.59 -1.72 37.66
CA SER A 910 51.42 -1.49 36.22
C SER A 910 49.97 -1.44 35.70
N ALA A 911 48.96 -1.76 36.52
CA ALA A 911 47.57 -1.74 36.08
C ALA A 911 47.01 -0.31 35.96
N VAL A 912 46.22 -0.05 34.91
CA VAL A 912 45.40 1.17 34.78
C VAL A 912 43.96 0.83 35.19
N MET A 913 43.31 1.72 35.94
CA MET A 913 41.98 1.53 36.53
C MET A 913 41.09 2.77 36.36
N ASN A 914 39.77 2.58 36.42
CA ASN A 914 38.77 3.63 36.56
C ASN A 914 39.01 4.54 37.78
N LEU A 915 38.25 5.62 37.83
CA LEU A 915 38.32 6.64 38.89
C LEU A 915 37.81 6.15 40.26
N ASP A 916 37.25 4.93 40.32
CA ASP A 916 36.97 4.19 41.56
C ASP A 916 38.22 3.46 42.13
N GLY A 917 39.33 3.45 41.38
CA GLY A 917 40.58 2.81 41.73
C GLY A 917 40.58 1.27 41.68
N SER A 918 39.56 0.63 41.09
CA SER A 918 39.41 -0.83 41.14
C SER A 918 38.76 -1.52 39.94
N SER A 919 37.94 -0.84 39.13
CA SER A 919 37.36 -1.44 37.91
C SER A 919 38.19 -1.15 36.65
N PRO A 920 38.18 -2.04 35.64
CA PRO A 920 38.91 -1.83 34.39
C PRO A 920 38.45 -0.56 33.64
N PRO A 921 39.35 0.15 32.93
CA PRO A 921 38.99 1.27 32.09
C PRO A 921 37.83 1.02 31.13
N VAL A 922 36.83 1.91 31.15
CA VAL A 922 35.69 1.93 30.20
C VAL A 922 35.63 3.29 29.52
N ILE A 923 35.62 3.31 28.17
CA ILE A 923 35.42 4.50 27.34
C ILE A 923 34.08 4.38 26.61
N SER A 924 33.28 5.43 26.62
CA SER A 924 32.03 5.49 25.86
C SER A 924 32.35 5.79 24.38
N ALA A 925 32.11 4.80 23.53
CA ALA A 925 32.28 4.80 22.07
C ALA A 925 31.57 3.57 21.53
N TRP A 926 31.05 3.60 20.30
CA TRP A 926 30.50 2.39 19.70
C TRP A 926 31.58 1.29 19.64
N GLN A 927 31.23 0.06 19.95
CA GLN A 927 32.15 -1.07 19.88
C GLN A 927 32.63 -1.25 18.43
N GLY A 928 33.92 -1.53 18.28
CA GLY A 928 34.61 -1.42 17.00
C GLY A 928 36.09 -1.75 17.08
N SER A 929 36.81 -1.53 15.97
CA SER A 929 38.26 -1.71 15.93
C SER A 929 38.98 -0.38 16.15
N TYR A 930 39.79 -0.27 17.21
CA TYR A 930 40.51 0.95 17.56
C TYR A 930 41.98 0.69 17.88
N TYR A 931 42.87 1.56 17.43
CA TYR A 931 44.18 1.69 18.07
C TYR A 931 43.99 2.26 19.47
N VAL A 932 44.58 1.62 20.48
CA VAL A 932 44.57 2.15 21.84
C VAL A 932 45.87 2.88 22.08
N ALA A 933 45.79 4.14 22.49
CA ALA A 933 46.95 4.91 22.93
C ALA A 933 46.85 5.23 24.42
N ILE A 934 47.99 5.20 25.12
CA ILE A 934 48.12 5.69 26.49
C ILE A 934 49.05 6.90 26.50
N ALA A 935 48.52 8.04 26.94
CA ALA A 935 49.21 9.31 27.05
C ALA A 935 49.46 9.65 28.53
N HIS A 936 50.63 10.19 28.81
CA HIS A 936 51.00 10.66 30.15
C HIS A 936 51.59 12.07 30.06
N ARG A 937 51.30 12.95 31.04
CA ARG A 937 51.59 14.39 30.98
C ARG A 937 53.04 14.79 30.66
N ASN A 938 54.01 13.91 30.91
CA ASN A 938 55.44 14.19 30.76
C ASN A 938 56.28 13.00 30.28
N HIS A 939 55.63 11.91 29.84
CA HIS A 939 56.27 10.79 29.17
C HIS A 939 55.75 10.74 27.71
N LEU A 940 56.43 10.02 26.81
CA LEU A 940 55.92 9.87 25.43
C LEU A 940 54.69 8.96 25.40
N THR A 941 53.70 9.34 24.58
CA THR A 941 52.53 8.50 24.29
C THR A 941 52.94 7.21 23.59
N ALA A 942 52.37 6.09 24.01
CA ALA A 942 52.51 4.79 23.33
C ALA A 942 51.17 4.37 22.70
N VAL A 943 51.22 3.74 21.53
CA VAL A 943 50.04 3.27 20.78
C VAL A 943 50.19 1.79 20.45
N THR A 944 49.11 1.02 20.44
CA THR A 944 49.14 -0.40 20.06
C THR A 944 49.70 -0.61 18.65
N SER A 945 50.39 -1.72 18.41
CA SER A 945 51.00 -2.04 17.11
C SER A 945 49.97 -2.40 16.02
N THR A 946 48.76 -2.78 16.41
CA THR A 946 47.58 -2.99 15.57
C THR A 946 46.33 -2.43 16.26
N PRO A 947 45.22 -2.23 15.54
CA PRO A 947 43.91 -2.02 16.17
C PRO A 947 43.55 -3.24 17.04
N LEU A 948 42.78 -2.99 18.09
CA LEU A 948 42.13 -3.99 18.93
C LEU A 948 40.62 -3.95 18.66
N VAL A 949 40.00 -5.13 18.57
CA VAL A 949 38.56 -5.28 18.41
C VAL A 949 37.92 -5.23 19.80
N PHE A 950 36.94 -4.35 19.97
CA PHE A 950 36.10 -4.26 21.17
C PHE A 950 34.77 -4.99 20.93
N GLY A 951 34.31 -5.71 21.95
CA GLY A 951 33.08 -6.48 22.01
C GLY A 951 32.70 -6.70 23.47
N ASP A 952 31.98 -7.77 23.80
CA ASP A 952 31.59 -8.08 25.20
C ASP A 952 32.78 -8.50 26.10
N ASP A 953 33.88 -9.00 25.52
CA ASP A 953 35.10 -9.39 26.25
C ASP A 953 36.03 -8.19 26.51
N GLU A 954 36.63 -8.15 27.71
CA GLU A 954 37.58 -7.08 28.09
C GLU A 954 38.87 -7.12 27.23
N ALA A 955 39.08 -6.11 26.39
CA ALA A 955 40.26 -6.03 25.53
C ALA A 955 41.56 -5.90 26.35
N ASN A 956 42.53 -6.79 26.15
CA ASN A 956 43.79 -6.77 26.89
C ASN A 956 44.85 -5.92 26.17
N VAL A 957 45.34 -4.87 26.83
CA VAL A 957 46.29 -3.89 26.28
C VAL A 957 47.53 -3.83 27.15
N ASP A 958 48.68 -4.30 26.67
CA ASP A 958 49.91 -4.36 27.47
C ASP A 958 51.05 -3.57 26.83
N PHE A 959 51.23 -2.32 27.28
CA PHE A 959 52.30 -1.41 26.90
C PHE A 959 53.64 -1.72 27.61
N THR A 960 53.72 -2.79 28.41
CA THR A 960 54.97 -3.25 29.04
C THR A 960 55.78 -4.23 28.18
N SER A 961 55.29 -4.53 26.96
CA SER A 961 55.91 -5.38 25.95
C SER A 961 56.06 -4.63 24.62
N ASP A 962 57.24 -4.70 24.00
CA ASP A 962 57.54 -3.97 22.76
C ASP A 962 56.81 -4.52 21.52
N GLY A 963 56.50 -5.81 21.49
CA GLY A 963 55.73 -6.42 20.39
C GLY A 963 54.29 -5.88 20.25
N ASN A 964 53.72 -5.35 21.34
CA ASN A 964 52.36 -4.84 21.39
C ASN A 964 52.25 -3.35 21.01
N VAL A 965 53.38 -2.66 20.83
CA VAL A 965 53.43 -1.20 20.67
C VAL A 965 53.99 -0.83 19.30
N LEU A 966 53.38 0.16 18.65
CA LEU A 966 53.78 0.64 17.34
C LEU A 966 55.25 1.13 17.38
N ASN A 967 56.07 0.62 16.45
CA ASN A 967 57.53 0.80 16.41
C ASN A 967 58.32 0.25 17.63
N GLY A 968 57.67 -0.47 18.55
CA GLY A 968 58.27 -1.25 19.65
C GLY A 968 59.30 -0.50 20.48
N SER A 969 60.51 -1.06 20.62
CA SER A 969 61.62 -0.50 21.41
C SER A 969 62.13 0.89 20.96
N ASN A 970 61.65 1.42 19.83
CA ASN A 970 61.88 2.82 19.47
C ASN A 970 60.96 3.75 20.28
N ALA A 971 59.69 3.38 20.44
CA ALA A 971 58.67 4.13 21.19
C ALA A 971 58.77 3.91 22.72
N LEU A 972 59.23 2.72 23.16
CA LEU A 972 59.39 2.38 24.58
C LEU A 972 60.86 2.41 25.04
N VAL A 973 61.13 2.29 26.34
CA VAL A 973 62.46 2.00 26.89
C VAL A 973 62.45 0.65 27.62
N GLU A 974 63.52 -0.15 27.51
CA GLU A 974 63.64 -1.39 28.30
C GLU A 974 64.15 -1.05 29.71
N VAL A 975 63.38 -1.38 30.75
CA VAL A 975 63.72 -1.06 32.15
C VAL A 975 64.34 -2.24 32.90
N THR A 976 63.95 -3.49 32.60
CA THR A 976 64.60 -4.72 33.10
C THR A 976 64.04 -5.96 32.41
N ASN A 977 64.85 -6.98 32.10
CA ASN A 977 64.40 -8.31 31.68
C ASN A 977 63.30 -8.33 30.59
N SER A 978 63.41 -7.50 29.53
CA SER A 978 62.40 -7.34 28.48
C SER A 978 61.02 -6.84 28.96
N ILE A 979 60.98 -6.19 30.13
CA ILE A 979 59.89 -5.32 30.56
C ILE A 979 60.21 -3.91 30.06
N PHE A 980 59.23 -3.29 29.42
CA PHE A 980 59.32 -1.97 28.82
C PHE A 980 58.47 -0.93 29.57
N ALA A 981 58.84 0.33 29.42
CA ALA A 981 58.15 1.48 29.98
C ALA A 981 58.02 2.60 28.93
N LEU A 982 57.05 3.48 29.13
CA LEU A 982 56.96 4.76 28.42
C LEU A 982 58.22 5.58 28.76
N PRO A 983 58.92 6.18 27.78
CA PRO A 983 60.10 7.00 28.02
C PRO A 983 59.75 8.32 28.70
N ALA A 984 60.49 8.67 29.73
CA ALA A 984 60.30 9.92 30.46
C ALA A 984 60.95 11.12 29.75
N GLY A 985 60.24 12.25 29.63
CA GLY A 985 60.82 13.53 29.23
C GLY A 985 60.11 14.36 28.16
N ASN A 986 58.87 14.02 27.78
CA ASN A 986 58.04 14.80 26.83
C ASN A 986 57.42 16.03 27.53
N VAL A 987 58.22 16.83 28.23
CA VAL A 987 57.73 17.92 29.11
C VAL A 987 57.23 19.14 28.32
N ALA A 988 57.60 19.26 27.04
CA ALA A 988 57.01 20.23 26.11
C ALA A 988 55.64 19.80 25.54
N GLY A 989 55.23 18.54 25.70
CA GLY A 989 53.96 18.01 25.18
C GLY A 989 53.85 18.06 23.64
N ASN A 990 54.98 18.00 22.93
CA ASN A 990 55.04 18.06 21.46
C ASN A 990 55.30 16.68 20.81
N GLY A 991 55.31 15.62 21.62
CA GLY A 991 55.54 14.25 21.18
C GLY A 991 57.01 13.93 20.87
N GLN A 992 57.99 14.76 21.27
CA GLN A 992 59.41 14.51 21.00
C GLN A 992 60.30 14.91 22.18
N ILE A 993 61.16 13.99 22.65
CA ILE A 993 62.12 14.28 23.70
C ILE A 993 63.38 14.86 23.06
N GLN A 994 63.61 16.16 23.25
CA GLN A 994 64.73 16.89 22.64
C GLN A 994 65.49 17.75 23.65
N ASN A 995 66.57 18.41 23.19
CA ASN A 995 67.27 19.41 23.99
C ASN A 995 66.37 20.60 24.40
N SER A 996 65.23 20.84 23.73
CA SER A 996 64.23 21.83 24.16
C SER A 996 63.69 21.51 25.56
N ASP A 997 63.36 20.24 25.81
CA ASP A 997 62.74 19.73 27.03
C ASP A 997 63.68 19.90 28.23
N ILE A 998 64.96 19.61 28.02
CA ILE A 998 66.03 19.91 28.98
C ILE A 998 66.12 21.42 29.26
N ASN A 999 66.11 22.25 28.21
CA ASN A 999 66.25 23.70 28.33
C ASN A 999 65.07 24.36 29.07
N ILE A 1000 63.85 23.82 28.98
CA ILE A 1000 62.68 24.30 29.73
C ILE A 1000 62.57 23.69 31.14
N THR A 1001 63.22 22.54 31.39
CA THR A 1001 63.31 21.90 32.72
C THR A 1001 64.34 22.57 33.64
N ILE A 1002 65.51 22.96 33.13
CA ILE A 1002 66.59 23.59 33.93
C ILE A 1002 66.10 24.80 34.79
N PRO A 1003 65.27 25.74 34.29
CA PRO A 1003 64.75 26.85 35.09
C PRO A 1003 63.80 26.46 36.24
N GLN A 1004 63.32 25.20 36.27
CA GLN A 1004 62.32 24.69 37.20
C GLN A 1004 62.92 23.90 38.37
N LEU A 1005 64.25 23.73 38.39
CA LEU A 1005 64.99 23.04 39.43
C LEU A 1005 64.69 23.61 40.84
N GLY A 1006 64.35 22.71 41.77
CA GLY A 1006 64.01 23.04 43.15
C GLY A 1006 62.51 23.30 43.39
N ILE A 1007 61.66 23.19 42.38
CA ILE A 1007 60.20 23.12 42.57
C ILE A 1007 59.84 21.78 43.21
N SER A 1008 59.01 21.82 44.25
CA SER A 1008 58.37 20.64 44.83
C SER A 1008 56.86 20.81 44.79
N SER A 1009 56.25 20.18 43.79
CA SER A 1009 54.82 20.13 43.52
C SER A 1009 54.56 19.03 42.49
N TYR A 1010 53.30 18.65 42.30
CA TYR A 1010 52.87 18.00 41.06
C TYR A 1010 53.27 18.90 39.88
N SER A 1011 54.04 18.36 38.94
CA SER A 1011 54.75 19.15 37.93
C SER A 1011 54.88 18.34 36.63
N LEU A 1012 54.94 19.04 35.49
CA LEU A 1012 55.33 18.44 34.21
C LEU A 1012 56.83 18.09 34.21
N PHE A 1013 57.65 18.89 34.90
CA PHE A 1013 59.11 18.81 34.89
C PHE A 1013 59.69 17.79 35.89
N ASP A 1014 58.84 17.20 36.73
CA ASP A 1014 59.14 16.11 37.66
C ASP A 1014 58.85 14.80 36.93
N VAL A 1015 59.85 14.32 36.18
CA VAL A 1015 59.74 13.17 35.28
C VAL A 1015 60.20 11.87 35.93
N ASP A 1016 60.98 11.93 37.02
CA ASP A 1016 61.20 10.75 37.88
C ASP A 1016 60.05 10.54 38.91
N MET A 1017 59.20 11.56 39.07
CA MET A 1017 57.93 11.55 39.81
C MET A 1017 58.11 11.41 41.32
N ASN A 1018 59.27 11.85 41.85
CA ASN A 1018 59.55 11.88 43.29
C ASN A 1018 58.86 13.03 44.05
N GLY A 1019 58.26 13.99 43.34
CA GLY A 1019 57.66 15.21 43.92
C GLY A 1019 58.60 16.42 43.94
N GLN A 1020 59.76 16.35 43.30
CA GLN A 1020 60.77 17.42 43.25
C GLN A 1020 61.55 17.45 41.94
N VAL A 1021 61.52 18.58 41.24
CA VAL A 1021 62.30 18.81 40.02
C VAL A 1021 63.78 19.00 40.37
N GLN A 1022 64.64 18.06 39.96
CA GLN A 1022 66.05 17.97 40.30
C GLN A 1022 66.94 17.65 39.08
N ASN A 1023 68.24 17.51 39.32
CA ASN A 1023 69.18 17.03 38.29
C ASN A 1023 68.90 15.58 37.84
N ALA A 1024 68.15 14.80 38.64
CA ALA A 1024 67.73 13.45 38.29
C ALA A 1024 66.82 13.46 37.06
N ASP A 1025 65.80 14.30 37.06
CA ASP A 1025 64.90 14.56 35.93
C ASP A 1025 65.67 14.91 34.66
N ILE A 1026 66.57 15.89 34.73
CA ILE A 1026 67.37 16.33 33.58
C ILE A 1026 68.23 15.18 33.02
N ASN A 1027 68.77 14.31 33.88
CA ASN A 1027 69.52 13.13 33.43
C ASN A 1027 68.62 12.12 32.71
N LEU A 1028 67.38 11.95 33.17
CA LEU A 1028 66.41 11.03 32.56
C LEU A 1028 65.93 11.56 31.19
N ILE A 1029 65.64 12.87 31.08
CA ILE A 1029 65.33 13.53 29.79
C ILE A 1029 66.53 13.42 28.82
N MET A 1030 67.77 13.60 29.31
CA MET A 1030 68.98 13.41 28.50
C MET A 1030 69.15 11.97 28.00
N GLN A 1031 68.79 10.97 28.80
CA GLN A 1031 68.87 9.55 28.43
C GLN A 1031 67.94 9.23 27.24
N ASN A 1032 66.76 9.85 27.18
CA ASN A 1032 65.76 9.61 26.14
C ASN A 1032 65.81 10.59 24.96
N THR A 1033 66.75 11.54 24.96
CA THR A 1033 66.85 12.56 23.91
C THR A 1033 67.01 11.92 22.52
N GLY A 1034 66.08 12.22 21.62
CA GLY A 1034 65.99 11.63 20.27
C GLY A 1034 64.88 10.59 20.11
N LYS A 1035 64.20 10.18 21.19
CA LYS A 1035 62.93 9.47 21.11
C LYS A 1035 61.78 10.44 20.83
N GLY A 1036 60.73 9.93 20.19
CA GLY A 1036 59.49 10.65 19.95
C GLY A 1036 58.34 9.69 19.70
N GLU A 1037 57.13 10.19 19.86
CA GLU A 1037 55.89 9.56 19.42
C GLU A 1037 55.99 9.27 17.92
N GLN A 1038 55.51 8.10 17.51
CA GLN A 1038 55.53 7.67 16.12
C GLN A 1038 54.10 7.28 15.74
N PHE A 1039 53.47 8.13 14.92
CA PHE A 1039 52.19 7.91 14.27
C PHE A 1039 52.44 7.95 12.75
#